data_AF-I4BUA8-F1
#
_entry.id   AF-I4BUA8-F1
#
_cell.length_a   1.000
_cell.length_b   1.000
_cell.length_c   1.000
_cell.angle_alpha   90.00
_cell.angle_beta   90.00
_cell.angle_gamma   90.00
#
_symmetry.space_group_name_H-M   'P 1'
#
loop_
_entity.id
_entity.type
_entity.pdbx_description
1 polymer ?
#
loop_
_entity_poly.entity_id
_entity_poly.type
_entity_poly.pdbx_seq_one_letter_code
_entity_poly.pdbx_strand_id
1 'polypeptide(L)'
;MFSGKKFVQIFMLVLFFTASFLPTVALGNDGGVVLVLSGGGAKGLAHVGVIKALEERGIKISGIVGTSMGAIIGGLAASGYDGAELEKIFLELNMFALFSDAEDKNLHAQSSSKPVIKLSYDEKGRLIGRMGLMEGKKIYEEMLKYTSHVKCYDFMSLPVPFAAVATDLETGEAVVITKGNLASAMRASMSLPGIFAPWPYEGKLLIDGGLVANLPVRIAKELFPDCPVIAVDVTGKLMQKEQVRSMIDVLDQTVSMMTAKNVQEDLQYADVVIRPNVEDVSLMSFANTGEIMDRGFKAALEQMDTITALAPKATGVERAHKSLIVKDVRLTGFPDMEKSFLEERRSWVGRPLDMAKVNDSVLELLSNGRVAMADYLLVEENEWVIIEFVVKRKAQREYSLSGYSTNISSNDRWISLEYGERDLFDLGDEAKLQVCLGENSSARVDYMGKEGSNWQFESSFAFQDWEISPENYGKVSWKRYFAYLGFDNVGEDNMSFGGGIAFDRTDDGRDESHWGPMVKFAYENKRDDKLESYFEASGLLWYPEGETLLGRMVFASSLPVEDRWRIVLSGGVEKGDSSNPAWAAYLGGYGEFLSRMGHPVMADNAAWVRVGVRSALVRGWWGRLEPELFGVFGYAMDDSWSRTQELWEIGIGLNIPNRLIDLSVFALYDDRDDWTFGFSVGKPPVSYGPVRP
;
A
#
# COMPACT_ATOMS: atom_id res chain seq x y z
N MET A 1 2.91 33.04 81.47
CA MET A 1 3.67 33.67 80.35
C MET A 1 4.64 32.62 79.81
N PHE A 2 4.21 31.80 78.86
CA PHE A 2 5.09 30.89 78.12
C PHE A 2 4.84 31.15 76.63
N SER A 3 5.91 31.59 75.96
CA SER A 3 5.91 32.10 74.59
C SER A 3 5.62 30.99 73.57
N GLY A 4 4.72 31.26 72.63
CA GLY A 4 4.31 30.37 71.54
C GLY A 4 5.45 29.87 70.64
N LYS A 5 6.66 30.42 70.76
CA LYS A 5 7.86 29.91 70.08
C LYS A 5 8.31 28.53 70.59
N LYS A 6 8.07 28.18 71.86
CA LYS A 6 8.45 26.86 72.39
C LYS A 6 7.53 25.73 71.92
N PHE A 7 6.27 26.02 71.62
CA PHE A 7 5.32 25.01 71.15
C PHE A 7 5.61 24.58 69.71
N VAL A 8 6.00 25.53 68.85
CA VAL A 8 6.38 25.25 67.45
C VAL A 8 7.70 24.47 67.37
N GLN A 9 8.68 24.76 68.24
CA GLN A 9 9.94 24.01 68.27
C GLN A 9 9.77 22.57 68.78
N ILE A 10 8.88 22.34 69.76
CA ILE A 10 8.59 20.99 70.24
C ILE A 10 7.78 20.21 69.19
N PHE A 11 6.84 20.85 68.50
CA PHE A 11 6.07 20.22 67.41
C PHE A 11 6.94 19.84 66.21
N MET A 12 7.91 20.69 65.83
CA MET A 12 8.90 20.36 64.79
C MET A 12 9.88 19.25 65.21
N LEU A 13 10.28 19.18 66.48
CA LEU A 13 11.18 18.12 66.95
C LEU A 13 10.49 16.74 67.00
N VAL A 14 9.18 16.69 67.30
CA VAL A 14 8.39 15.45 67.28
C VAL A 14 8.11 14.98 65.85
N LEU A 15 7.94 15.90 64.89
CA LEU A 15 7.85 15.59 63.46
C LEU A 15 9.18 15.08 62.87
N PHE A 16 10.32 15.59 63.36
CA PHE A 16 11.64 15.09 62.93
C PHE A 16 11.98 13.70 63.53
N PHE A 17 11.57 13.41 64.76
CA PHE A 17 11.85 12.11 65.40
C PHE A 17 10.89 10.98 64.97
N THR A 18 9.69 11.31 64.48
CA THR A 18 8.75 10.30 63.95
C THR A 18 9.02 9.94 62.48
N ALA A 19 9.83 10.74 61.76
CA ALA A 19 10.25 10.44 60.39
C ALA A 19 11.44 9.46 60.30
N SER A 20 12.12 9.14 61.41
CA SER A 20 13.31 8.26 61.41
C SER A 20 13.04 6.79 61.79
N PHE A 21 11.77 6.40 61.96
CA PHE A 21 11.36 5.02 62.27
C PHE A 21 10.20 4.54 61.40
N LEU A 22 10.17 4.94 60.12
CA LEU A 22 9.50 4.10 59.13
C LEU A 22 10.44 2.91 58.88
N PRO A 23 9.96 1.65 58.99
CA PRO A 23 10.72 0.54 58.43
C PRO A 23 10.99 0.93 56.98
N THR A 24 12.25 0.86 56.55
CA THR A 24 12.54 0.70 55.13
C THR A 24 11.80 -0.58 54.75
N VAL A 25 10.56 -0.43 54.26
CA VAL A 25 9.94 -1.43 53.42
C VAL A 25 10.96 -1.55 52.30
N ALA A 26 11.75 -2.62 52.35
CA ALA A 26 12.52 -3.04 51.20
C ALA A 26 11.53 -2.99 50.04
N LEU A 27 11.74 -2.04 49.12
CA LEU A 27 11.02 -1.98 47.86
C LEU A 27 11.03 -3.41 47.34
N GLY A 28 9.86 -4.05 47.39
CA GLY A 28 9.71 -5.44 47.01
C GLY A 28 10.29 -5.60 45.62
N ASN A 29 11.00 -6.70 45.41
CA ASN A 29 11.63 -7.04 44.15
C ASN A 29 10.72 -6.63 42.98
N ASP A 30 11.22 -5.70 42.16
CA ASP A 30 10.48 -4.99 41.11
C ASP A 30 10.33 -5.88 39.86
N GLY A 31 10.10 -7.18 40.12
CA GLY A 31 10.23 -8.29 39.21
C GLY A 31 9.07 -8.34 38.21
N GLY A 32 9.43 -8.54 36.94
CA GLY A 32 8.51 -8.80 35.86
C GLY A 32 8.88 -10.08 35.11
N VAL A 33 8.31 -10.23 33.93
CA VAL A 33 8.52 -11.40 33.06
C VAL A 33 9.00 -10.94 31.68
N VAL A 34 9.77 -11.78 31.01
CA VAL A 34 10.14 -11.55 29.61
C VAL A 34 9.16 -12.30 28.74
N LEU A 35 8.53 -11.59 27.81
CA LEU A 35 7.55 -12.15 26.90
C LEU A 35 8.23 -12.50 25.57
N VAL A 36 8.13 -13.77 25.18
CA VAL A 36 8.62 -14.25 23.89
C VAL A 36 7.42 -14.51 22.99
N LEU A 37 7.32 -13.76 21.90
CA LEU A 37 6.17 -13.77 21.01
C LEU A 37 6.52 -14.46 19.69
N SER A 38 5.92 -15.62 19.42
CA SER A 38 6.27 -16.37 18.21
C SER A 38 5.78 -15.69 16.92
N GLY A 39 6.40 -16.02 15.80
CA GLY A 39 5.84 -15.75 14.48
C GLY A 39 4.58 -16.58 14.21
N GLY A 40 3.73 -16.10 13.30
CA GLY A 40 2.45 -16.76 13.01
C GLY A 40 1.45 -16.00 12.13
N GLY A 41 1.86 -14.96 11.39
CA GLY A 41 0.93 -14.20 10.54
C GLY A 41 -0.31 -13.73 11.32
N ALA A 42 -1.51 -13.97 10.79
CA ALA A 42 -2.77 -13.66 11.45
C ALA A 42 -2.96 -14.34 12.83
N LYS A 43 -2.38 -15.52 13.05
CA LYS A 43 -2.43 -16.20 14.37
C LYS A 43 -1.77 -15.37 15.46
N GLY A 44 -0.78 -14.56 15.09
CA GLY A 44 -0.06 -13.68 16.01
C GLY A 44 -0.95 -12.63 16.67
N LEU A 45 -2.15 -12.33 16.12
CA LEU A 45 -3.12 -11.44 16.76
C LEU A 45 -3.51 -11.91 18.18
N ALA A 46 -3.37 -13.20 18.49
CA ALA A 46 -3.57 -13.73 19.84
C ALA A 46 -2.61 -13.11 20.87
N HIS A 47 -1.43 -12.64 20.45
CA HIS A 47 -0.46 -11.99 21.33
C HIS A 47 -1.02 -10.72 21.97
N VAL A 48 -1.90 -9.98 21.27
CA VAL A 48 -2.59 -8.80 21.83
C VAL A 48 -3.41 -9.21 23.05
N GLY A 49 -4.19 -10.28 22.94
CA GLY A 49 -4.98 -10.80 24.05
C GLY A 49 -4.12 -11.27 25.23
N VAL A 50 -2.95 -11.87 24.96
CA VAL A 50 -2.01 -12.27 26.03
C VAL A 50 -1.46 -11.06 26.75
N ILE A 51 -0.99 -10.04 26.03
CA ILE A 51 -0.46 -8.80 26.61
C ILE A 51 -1.54 -8.13 27.47
N LYS A 52 -2.76 -7.97 26.92
CA LYS A 52 -3.90 -7.40 27.64
C LYS A 52 -4.22 -8.16 28.94
N ALA A 53 -4.21 -9.50 28.91
CA ALA A 53 -4.45 -10.32 30.10
C ALA A 53 -3.37 -10.15 31.18
N LEU A 54 -2.10 -10.01 30.79
CA LEU A 54 -0.99 -9.78 31.72
C LEU A 54 -1.12 -8.39 32.37
N GLU A 55 -1.41 -7.37 31.58
CA GLU A 55 -1.58 -5.99 32.05
C GLU A 55 -2.78 -5.83 32.98
N GLU A 56 -3.94 -6.41 32.64
CA GLU A 56 -5.15 -6.40 33.50
C GLU A 56 -4.92 -7.06 34.87
N ARG A 57 -3.92 -7.95 34.96
CA ARG A 57 -3.53 -8.63 36.21
C ARG A 57 -2.33 -7.98 36.90
N GLY A 58 -1.83 -6.86 36.37
CA GLY A 58 -0.71 -6.13 36.94
C GLY A 58 0.63 -6.87 36.82
N ILE A 59 0.75 -7.81 35.87
CA ILE A 59 2.02 -8.48 35.59
C ILE A 59 2.90 -7.54 34.76
N LYS A 60 4.00 -7.11 35.35
CA LYS A 60 4.99 -6.24 34.69
C LYS A 60 5.75 -7.03 33.63
N ILE A 61 5.84 -6.49 32.42
CA ILE A 61 6.69 -7.04 31.34
C ILE A 61 8.05 -6.33 31.40
N SER A 62 9.11 -7.10 31.61
CA SER A 62 10.50 -6.61 31.75
C SER A 62 11.27 -6.58 30.43
N GLY A 63 10.79 -7.31 29.43
CA GLY A 63 11.38 -7.36 28.10
C GLY A 63 10.49 -8.12 27.13
N ILE A 64 10.60 -7.82 25.84
CA ILE A 64 9.85 -8.50 24.78
C ILE A 64 10.83 -8.93 23.68
N VAL A 65 10.78 -10.20 23.28
CA VAL A 65 11.50 -10.69 22.10
C VAL A 65 10.51 -11.30 21.14
N GLY A 66 10.48 -10.82 19.90
CA GLY A 66 9.45 -11.19 18.93
C GLY A 66 10.01 -11.58 17.57
N THR A 67 9.27 -12.45 16.90
CA THR A 67 9.52 -12.85 15.49
C THR A 67 8.26 -12.60 14.66
N SER A 68 8.39 -12.08 13.44
CA SER A 68 7.28 -11.87 12.49
C SER A 68 6.15 -11.04 13.14
N MET A 69 4.91 -11.52 13.13
CA MET A 69 3.79 -10.85 13.82
C MET A 69 4.06 -10.63 15.32
N GLY A 70 4.81 -11.52 15.98
CA GLY A 70 5.26 -11.33 17.35
C GLY A 70 6.20 -10.13 17.51
N ALA A 71 7.05 -9.86 16.52
CA ALA A 71 7.88 -8.66 16.50
C ALA A 71 7.06 -7.39 16.28
N ILE A 72 6.01 -7.45 15.46
CA ILE A 72 5.12 -6.30 15.21
C ILE A 72 4.37 -5.93 16.49
N ILE A 73 3.63 -6.89 17.06
CA ILE A 73 2.83 -6.65 18.27
C ILE A 73 3.74 -6.32 19.45
N GLY A 74 4.85 -7.07 19.59
CA GLY A 74 5.83 -6.86 20.64
C GLY A 74 6.54 -5.52 20.55
N GLY A 75 6.90 -5.07 19.35
CA GLY A 75 7.54 -3.78 19.12
C GLY A 75 6.61 -2.60 19.41
N LEU A 76 5.35 -2.70 18.99
CA LEU A 76 4.32 -1.70 19.33
C LEU A 76 4.07 -1.66 20.85
N ALA A 77 3.87 -2.80 21.50
CA ALA A 77 3.72 -2.88 22.95
C ALA A 77 4.93 -2.28 23.68
N ALA A 78 6.13 -2.67 23.26
CA ALA A 78 7.38 -2.18 23.82
C ALA A 78 7.55 -0.66 23.67
N SER A 79 7.02 -0.09 22.59
CA SER A 79 7.04 1.35 22.33
C SER A 79 6.08 2.15 23.23
N GLY A 80 5.21 1.49 23.99
CA GLY A 80 4.33 2.11 24.98
C GLY A 80 2.83 2.01 24.69
N TYR A 81 2.40 1.28 23.67
CA TYR A 81 0.97 0.99 23.49
C TYR A 81 0.53 -0.09 24.48
N ASP A 82 -0.60 0.13 25.16
CA ASP A 82 -1.21 -0.90 26.01
C ASP A 82 -2.03 -1.92 25.21
N GLY A 83 -2.44 -3.02 25.85
CA GLY A 83 -3.19 -4.09 25.23
C GLY A 83 -4.54 -3.66 24.65
N ALA A 84 -5.19 -2.64 25.21
CA ALA A 84 -6.46 -2.12 24.71
C ALA A 84 -6.25 -1.22 23.48
N GLU A 85 -5.19 -0.42 23.47
CA GLU A 85 -4.77 0.37 22.30
C GLU A 85 -4.35 -0.54 21.15
N LEU A 86 -3.58 -1.59 21.41
CA LEU A 86 -3.21 -2.59 20.42
C LEU A 86 -4.44 -3.29 19.83
N GLU A 87 -5.38 -3.72 20.67
CA GLU A 87 -6.65 -4.31 20.22
C GLU A 87 -7.40 -3.37 19.28
N LYS A 88 -7.54 -2.09 19.66
CA LYS A 88 -8.18 -1.07 18.83
C LYS A 88 -7.47 -0.90 17.49
N ILE A 89 -6.14 -0.77 17.49
CA ILE A 89 -5.33 -0.61 16.27
C ILE A 89 -5.64 -1.76 15.31
N PHE A 90 -5.50 -3.01 15.75
CA PHE A 90 -5.64 -4.17 14.87
C PHE A 90 -7.09 -4.45 14.44
N LEU A 91 -8.11 -4.04 15.22
CA LEU A 91 -9.50 -4.09 14.80
C LEU A 91 -9.83 -3.06 13.71
N GLU A 92 -9.16 -1.90 13.73
CA GLU A 92 -9.37 -0.81 12.77
C GLU A 92 -8.47 -0.90 11.51
N LEU A 93 -7.45 -1.78 11.53
CA LEU A 93 -6.53 -1.97 10.42
C LEU A 93 -7.16 -2.80 9.30
N ASN A 94 -7.17 -2.24 8.08
CA ASN A 94 -7.51 -3.01 6.88
C ASN A 94 -6.25 -3.74 6.36
N MET A 95 -6.01 -4.95 6.89
CA MET A 95 -4.86 -5.77 6.52
C MET A 95 -4.80 -6.05 5.00
N PHE A 96 -5.95 -6.19 4.34
CA PHE A 96 -6.00 -6.38 2.89
C PHE A 96 -5.45 -5.16 2.13
N ALA A 97 -5.86 -3.95 2.53
CA ALA A 97 -5.38 -2.72 1.91
C ALA A 97 -3.86 -2.55 2.07
N LEU A 98 -3.31 -2.94 3.22
CA LEU A 98 -1.87 -2.94 3.49
C LEU A 98 -1.09 -3.94 2.63
N PHE A 99 -1.70 -5.08 2.29
CA PHE A 99 -1.12 -6.07 1.38
C PHE A 99 -1.28 -5.72 -0.10
N SER A 100 -2.19 -4.80 -0.43
CA SER A 100 -2.32 -4.23 -1.75
C SER A 100 -1.33 -3.08 -1.93
N ASP A 101 -0.11 -3.39 -2.38
CA ASP A 101 0.75 -2.37 -2.98
C ASP A 101 -0.04 -1.77 -4.15
N ALA A 102 -0.57 -0.56 -3.98
CA ALA A 102 -1.33 0.11 -5.02
C ALA A 102 -0.36 0.48 -6.15
N GLU A 103 -0.80 0.29 -7.39
CA GLU A 103 -0.07 0.76 -8.56
C GLU A 103 0.20 2.26 -8.48
N ASP A 104 1.26 2.69 -9.15
CA ASP A 104 1.77 4.04 -9.11
C ASP A 104 0.70 5.10 -9.36
N LYS A 105 0.61 6.06 -8.44
CA LYS A 105 -0.29 7.22 -8.47
C LYS A 105 0.16 8.27 -9.50
N ASN A 106 0.57 7.85 -10.69
CA ASN A 106 0.77 8.80 -11.78
C ASN A 106 -0.61 9.15 -12.33
N LEU A 107 -1.04 10.40 -12.11
CA LEU A 107 -2.28 10.99 -12.65
C LEU A 107 -2.35 10.93 -14.20
N HIS A 108 -1.20 10.69 -14.84
CA HIS A 108 -1.07 10.48 -16.28
C HIS A 108 -1.13 9.00 -16.70
N ALA A 109 -1.49 8.08 -15.80
CA ALA A 109 -1.79 6.70 -16.14
C ALA A 109 -3.14 6.63 -16.88
N GLN A 110 -3.18 7.18 -18.09
CA GLN A 110 -4.20 6.85 -19.07
C GLN A 110 -4.11 5.35 -19.34
N SER A 111 -5.09 4.62 -18.80
CA SER A 111 -5.46 3.25 -19.15
C SER A 111 -4.30 2.30 -19.49
N SER A 112 -3.27 2.20 -18.64
CA SER A 112 -2.30 1.13 -18.81
C SER A 112 -2.92 -0.16 -18.29
N SER A 113 -3.32 -1.04 -19.21
CA SER A 113 -3.65 -2.44 -18.89
C SER A 113 -2.56 -3.04 -18.02
N LYS A 114 -2.93 -3.79 -16.98
CA LYS A 114 -1.95 -4.44 -16.09
C LYS A 114 -1.02 -5.34 -16.91
N PRO A 115 0.30 -5.18 -16.78
CA PRO A 115 1.23 -5.98 -17.55
C PRO A 115 1.21 -7.44 -17.10
N VAL A 116 1.06 -8.34 -18.07
CA VAL A 116 1.19 -9.79 -17.88
C VAL A 116 2.65 -10.15 -17.61
N ILE A 117 3.57 -9.45 -18.28
CA ILE A 117 5.02 -9.57 -18.07
C ILE A 117 5.57 -8.16 -17.84
N LYS A 118 6.37 -7.99 -16.79
CA LYS A 118 7.13 -6.76 -16.51
C LYS A 118 8.59 -7.11 -16.23
N LEU A 119 9.51 -6.55 -17.02
CA LEU A 119 10.95 -6.66 -16.83
C LEU A 119 11.50 -5.28 -16.47
N SER A 120 12.21 -5.19 -15.35
CA SER A 120 12.77 -3.94 -14.84
C SER A 120 14.30 -4.02 -14.83
N TYR A 121 14.97 -2.93 -15.16
CA TYR A 121 16.43 -2.82 -15.17
C TYR A 121 16.89 -1.63 -14.33
N ASP A 122 17.98 -1.81 -13.58
CA ASP A 122 18.63 -0.72 -12.87
C ASP A 122 19.57 0.09 -13.77
N GLU A 123 20.16 1.15 -13.22
CA GLU A 123 21.10 2.03 -13.95
C GLU A 123 22.36 1.32 -14.46
N LYS A 124 22.68 0.16 -13.89
CA LYS A 124 23.83 -0.65 -14.31
C LYS A 124 23.45 -1.67 -15.38
N GLY A 125 22.21 -1.64 -15.88
CA GLY A 125 21.69 -2.57 -16.87
C GLY A 125 21.45 -3.97 -16.32
N ARG A 126 21.35 -4.14 -14.99
CA ARG A 126 21.05 -5.42 -14.36
C ARG A 126 19.55 -5.62 -14.31
N LEU A 127 19.10 -6.81 -14.73
CA LEU A 127 17.70 -7.21 -14.57
C LEU A 127 17.38 -7.26 -13.08
N ILE A 128 16.44 -6.43 -12.66
CA ILE A 128 15.88 -6.39 -11.31
C ILE A 128 14.47 -6.96 -11.35
N GLY A 129 14.29 -8.08 -10.66
CA GLY A 129 13.00 -8.74 -10.53
C GLY A 129 12.33 -8.37 -9.20
N ARG A 130 11.01 -8.62 -9.13
CA ARG A 130 10.31 -8.61 -7.85
C ARG A 130 10.87 -9.73 -6.96
N MET A 131 11.28 -9.38 -5.74
CA MET A 131 11.84 -10.34 -4.78
C MET A 131 10.78 -10.99 -3.88
N GLY A 132 9.51 -10.62 -4.07
CA GLY A 132 8.34 -11.18 -3.43
C GLY A 132 7.07 -10.80 -4.22
N LEU A 133 5.93 -11.43 -3.91
CA LEU A 133 4.63 -11.06 -4.46
C LEU A 133 4.21 -9.62 -4.09
N MET A 134 4.75 -9.10 -2.99
CA MET A 134 4.48 -7.80 -2.39
C MET A 134 5.81 -7.14 -1.99
N GLU A 135 5.92 -5.84 -2.20
CA GLU A 135 7.03 -5.04 -1.65
C GLU A 135 6.81 -4.75 -0.16
N GLY A 136 5.54 -4.66 0.27
CA GLY A 136 5.20 -4.37 1.67
C GLY A 136 5.52 -2.94 2.07
N LYS A 137 5.46 -2.00 1.11
CA LYS A 137 5.72 -0.56 1.33
C LYS A 137 4.67 0.03 2.27
N LYS A 138 3.39 -0.23 2.01
CA LYS A 138 2.29 0.26 2.86
C LYS A 138 2.35 -0.25 4.29
N ILE A 139 2.75 -1.51 4.49
CA ILE A 139 2.93 -2.08 5.83
C ILE A 139 4.00 -1.28 6.59
N TYR A 140 5.13 -1.01 5.94
CA TYR A 140 6.22 -0.24 6.53
C TYR A 140 5.82 1.22 6.80
N GLU A 141 5.13 1.89 5.87
CA GLU A 141 4.58 3.24 6.07
C GLU A 141 3.62 3.30 7.26
N GLU A 142 2.75 2.31 7.41
CA GLU A 142 1.81 2.25 8.52
C GLU A 142 2.53 2.00 9.86
N MET A 143 3.56 1.14 9.85
CA MET A 143 4.43 0.94 11.03
C MET A 143 5.15 2.24 11.42
N LEU A 144 5.70 2.99 10.45
CA LEU A 144 6.35 4.28 10.69
C LEU A 144 5.42 5.26 11.41
N LYS A 145 4.14 5.33 10.99
CA LYS A 145 3.13 6.19 11.65
C LYS A 145 2.94 5.78 13.11
N TYR A 146 2.74 4.48 13.37
CA TYR A 146 2.51 3.98 14.72
C TYR A 146 3.75 4.06 15.61
N THR A 147 4.96 4.09 15.04
CA THR A 147 6.21 4.25 15.81
C THR A 147 6.75 5.68 15.81
N SER A 148 6.02 6.66 15.29
CA SER A 148 6.47 8.06 15.18
C SER A 148 6.81 8.70 16.54
N HIS A 149 6.19 8.24 17.62
CA HIS A 149 6.44 8.70 18.99
C HIS A 149 7.71 8.13 19.63
N VAL A 150 8.33 7.11 19.03
CA VAL A 150 9.55 6.47 19.55
C VAL A 150 10.73 7.43 19.41
N LYS A 151 11.41 7.71 20.51
CA LYS A 151 12.53 8.68 20.56
C LYS A 151 13.91 8.06 20.72
N CYS A 152 13.98 6.76 20.97
CA CYS A 152 15.24 6.07 21.20
C CYS A 152 15.64 5.26 19.96
N TYR A 153 16.95 5.18 19.74
CA TYR A 153 17.54 4.33 18.73
C TYR A 153 17.83 2.92 19.25
N ASP A 154 18.24 2.80 20.51
CA ASP A 154 18.41 1.52 21.20
C ASP A 154 17.06 1.04 21.76
N PHE A 155 16.62 -0.14 21.30
CA PHE A 155 15.35 -0.74 21.70
C PHE A 155 15.37 -1.28 23.12
N MET A 156 16.55 -1.47 23.71
CA MET A 156 16.67 -1.76 25.15
C MET A 156 16.31 -0.55 26.02
N SER A 157 16.24 0.64 25.42
CA SER A 157 15.81 1.89 26.08
C SER A 157 14.33 2.24 25.87
N LEU A 158 13.56 1.39 25.20
CA LEU A 158 12.11 1.57 25.06
C LEU A 158 11.40 1.44 26.43
N PRO A 159 10.13 1.90 26.54
CA PRO A 159 9.32 1.68 27.75
C PRO A 159 9.40 0.25 28.30
N VAL A 160 9.40 -0.73 27.40
CA VAL A 160 9.81 -2.12 27.66
C VAL A 160 10.96 -2.48 26.70
N PRO A 161 12.10 -2.99 27.19
CA PRO A 161 13.20 -3.46 26.34
C PRO A 161 12.74 -4.44 25.26
N PHE A 162 13.20 -4.28 24.03
CA PHE A 162 12.72 -5.05 22.89
C PHE A 162 13.83 -5.57 21.98
N ALA A 163 13.60 -6.75 21.40
CA ALA A 163 14.37 -7.28 20.29
C ALA A 163 13.46 -7.93 19.24
N ALA A 164 13.69 -7.59 17.96
CA ALA A 164 13.10 -8.29 16.83
C ALA A 164 14.09 -9.33 16.28
N VAL A 165 13.59 -10.49 15.85
CA VAL A 165 14.44 -11.53 15.24
C VAL A 165 14.14 -11.66 13.75
N ALA A 166 15.19 -11.61 12.94
CA ALA A 166 15.13 -11.83 11.50
C ALA A 166 16.15 -12.90 11.07
N THR A 167 16.10 -13.31 9.81
CA THR A 167 17.08 -14.21 9.22
C THR A 167 17.87 -13.48 8.15
N ASP A 168 19.19 -13.59 8.19
CA ASP A 168 20.05 -13.13 7.10
C ASP A 168 19.87 -14.04 5.89
N LEU A 169 19.41 -13.48 4.77
CA LEU A 169 19.12 -14.25 3.56
C LEU A 169 20.38 -14.87 2.95
N GLU A 170 21.56 -14.24 3.11
CA GLU A 170 22.80 -14.72 2.51
C GLU A 170 23.42 -15.88 3.28
N THR A 171 23.37 -15.82 4.61
CA THR A 171 24.03 -16.80 5.49
C THR A 171 23.07 -17.81 6.11
N GLY A 172 21.78 -17.48 6.21
CA GLY A 172 20.79 -18.26 6.95
C GLY A 172 20.91 -18.12 8.47
N GLU A 173 21.69 -17.17 8.99
CA GLU A 173 21.90 -16.95 10.42
C GLU A 173 20.82 -16.04 11.03
N ALA A 174 20.61 -16.18 12.34
CA ALA A 174 19.72 -15.29 13.09
C ALA A 174 20.34 -13.90 13.26
N VAL A 175 19.54 -12.88 13.00
CA VAL A 175 19.88 -11.47 13.24
C VAL A 175 18.95 -10.95 14.32
N VAL A 176 19.52 -10.63 15.49
CA VAL A 176 18.80 -10.03 16.62
C VAL A 176 18.92 -8.52 16.51
N ILE A 177 17.80 -7.85 16.26
CA ILE A 177 17.73 -6.41 16.03
C ILE A 177 17.28 -5.74 17.33
N THR A 178 18.21 -5.07 18.01
CA THR A 178 17.98 -4.38 19.29
C THR A 178 18.15 -2.87 19.19
N LYS A 179 18.36 -2.34 17.99
CA LYS A 179 18.57 -0.92 17.73
C LYS A 179 18.11 -0.59 16.32
N GLY A 180 17.99 0.68 15.96
CA GLY A 180 17.63 1.07 14.60
C GLY A 180 16.34 1.87 14.50
N ASN A 181 15.75 1.80 13.31
CA ASN A 181 14.37 2.17 13.09
C ASN A 181 13.47 1.02 13.55
N LEU A 182 12.60 1.26 14.54
CA LEU A 182 11.71 0.22 15.07
C LEU A 182 10.77 -0.33 14.00
N ALA A 183 10.22 0.52 13.13
CA ALA A 183 9.40 0.08 12.00
C ALA A 183 10.20 -0.79 11.02
N SER A 184 11.47 -0.44 10.77
CA SER A 184 12.38 -1.22 9.92
C SER A 184 12.69 -2.60 10.52
N ALA A 185 12.94 -2.66 11.84
CA ALA A 185 13.17 -3.91 12.56
C ALA A 185 11.94 -4.83 12.53
N MET A 186 10.74 -4.29 12.77
CA MET A 186 9.48 -5.02 12.65
C MET A 186 9.23 -5.49 11.21
N ARG A 187 9.47 -4.62 10.22
CA ARG A 187 9.31 -4.93 8.79
C ARG A 187 10.28 -6.01 8.33
N ALA A 188 11.54 -5.97 8.77
CA ALA A 188 12.53 -6.99 8.49
C ALA A 188 12.09 -8.35 9.04
N SER A 189 11.67 -8.38 10.31
CA SER A 189 11.22 -9.60 10.99
C SER A 189 9.96 -10.24 10.37
N MET A 190 9.13 -9.48 9.65
CA MET A 190 7.92 -9.94 8.93
C MET A 190 8.13 -10.12 7.41
N SER A 191 9.38 -10.21 6.94
CA SER A 191 9.68 -10.40 5.50
C SER A 191 9.51 -11.85 5.04
N LEU A 192 8.29 -12.36 5.07
CA LEU A 192 7.98 -13.76 4.74
C LEU A 192 8.39 -14.12 3.30
N PRO A 193 9.30 -15.10 3.09
CA PRO A 193 9.82 -15.43 1.77
C PRO A 193 8.74 -15.77 0.74
N GLY A 194 8.92 -15.27 -0.49
CA GLY A 194 7.98 -15.45 -1.59
C GLY A 194 6.75 -14.54 -1.52
N ILE A 195 6.34 -14.09 -0.32
CA ILE A 195 5.21 -13.15 -0.16
C ILE A 195 5.71 -11.72 -0.10
N PHE A 196 6.54 -11.38 0.90
CA PHE A 196 7.10 -10.04 1.06
C PHE A 196 8.54 -10.00 0.57
N ALA A 197 8.90 -8.90 -0.10
CA ALA A 197 10.28 -8.67 -0.49
C ALA A 197 11.18 -8.65 0.77
N PRO A 198 12.35 -9.33 0.71
CA PRO A 198 13.41 -9.20 1.70
C PRO A 198 13.76 -7.75 1.99
N TRP A 199 14.06 -7.45 3.24
CA TRP A 199 14.26 -6.08 3.73
C TRP A 199 15.74 -5.77 3.94
N PRO A 200 16.30 -4.74 3.30
CA PRO A 200 17.68 -4.35 3.55
C PRO A 200 17.80 -3.70 4.94
N TYR A 201 18.76 -4.14 5.73
CA TYR A 201 19.03 -3.62 7.07
C TYR A 201 20.52 -3.73 7.39
N GLU A 202 21.18 -2.62 7.72
CA GLU A 202 22.61 -2.54 8.05
C GLU A 202 23.53 -3.33 7.08
N GLY A 203 23.28 -3.22 5.77
CA GLY A 203 24.08 -3.88 4.73
C GLY A 203 23.76 -5.37 4.52
N LYS A 204 22.84 -5.93 5.30
CA LYS A 204 22.31 -7.28 5.12
C LYS A 204 20.97 -7.25 4.40
N LEU A 205 20.58 -8.38 3.83
CA LEU A 205 19.25 -8.58 3.28
C LEU A 205 18.49 -9.56 4.16
N LEU A 206 17.47 -9.09 4.86
CA LEU A 206 16.78 -9.84 5.90
C LEU A 206 15.45 -10.41 5.41
N ILE A 207 15.15 -11.63 5.85
CA ILE A 207 13.84 -12.29 5.72
C ILE A 207 13.26 -12.61 7.10
N ASP A 208 12.03 -13.11 7.13
CA ASP A 208 11.33 -13.46 8.37
C ASP A 208 12.16 -14.40 9.26
N GLY A 209 12.28 -14.03 10.54
CA GLY A 209 13.08 -14.76 11.53
C GLY A 209 12.51 -16.13 11.89
N GLY A 210 11.29 -16.44 11.47
CA GLY A 210 10.61 -17.71 11.72
C GLY A 210 11.40 -18.91 11.20
N LEU A 211 12.24 -18.72 10.18
CA LEU A 211 13.07 -19.78 9.63
C LEU A 211 14.16 -20.28 10.59
N VAL A 212 14.66 -19.41 11.46
CA VAL A 212 15.79 -19.72 12.38
C VAL A 212 15.37 -19.75 13.84
N ALA A 213 14.46 -18.87 14.26
CA ALA A 213 13.99 -18.75 15.63
C ALA A 213 12.57 -18.19 15.65
N ASN A 214 11.57 -19.04 15.35
CA ASN A 214 10.17 -18.62 15.34
C ASN A 214 9.64 -18.32 16.75
N LEU A 215 10.17 -18.96 17.79
CA LEU A 215 9.86 -18.71 19.19
C LEU A 215 11.18 -18.46 19.94
N PRO A 216 11.73 -17.24 19.93
CA PRO A 216 13.14 -16.95 20.26
C PRO A 216 13.46 -16.98 21.77
N VAL A 217 13.19 -18.10 22.45
CA VAL A 217 13.34 -18.25 23.91
C VAL A 217 14.81 -18.20 24.33
N ARG A 218 15.71 -18.84 23.58
CA ARG A 218 17.15 -18.81 23.89
C ARG A 218 17.71 -17.41 23.79
N ILE A 219 17.35 -16.67 22.73
CA ILE A 219 17.74 -15.27 22.54
C ILE A 219 17.22 -14.42 23.71
N ALA A 220 15.99 -14.65 24.16
CA ALA A 220 15.45 -13.96 25.33
C ALA A 220 16.23 -14.27 26.62
N LYS A 221 16.65 -15.52 26.84
CA LYS A 221 17.50 -15.88 27.99
C LYS A 221 18.90 -15.27 27.91
N GLU A 222 19.44 -15.11 26.70
CA GLU A 222 20.74 -14.44 26.50
C GLU A 222 20.65 -12.94 26.79
N LEU A 223 19.57 -12.28 26.35
CA LEU A 223 19.35 -10.85 26.59
C LEU A 223 18.89 -10.54 28.02
N PHE A 224 18.21 -11.48 28.68
CA PHE A 224 17.59 -11.30 29.99
C PHE A 224 17.84 -12.52 30.92
N PRO A 225 19.10 -12.79 31.32
CA PRO A 225 19.50 -14.03 31.98
C PRO A 225 18.85 -14.31 33.35
N ASP A 226 18.31 -13.29 34.01
CA ASP A 226 17.74 -13.38 35.37
C ASP A 226 16.21 -13.15 35.41
N CYS A 227 15.54 -13.12 34.25
CA CYS A 227 14.09 -12.93 34.17
C CYS A 227 13.38 -14.24 33.77
N PRO A 228 12.25 -14.59 34.42
CA PRO A 228 11.41 -15.68 33.95
C PRO A 228 10.89 -15.39 32.53
N VAL A 229 10.98 -16.39 31.65
CA VAL A 229 10.57 -16.29 30.25
C VAL A 229 9.22 -16.95 30.04
N ILE A 230 8.24 -16.17 29.60
CA ILE A 230 6.93 -16.63 29.15
C ILE A 230 6.94 -16.69 27.64
N ALA A 231 6.82 -17.89 27.09
CA ALA A 231 6.74 -18.12 25.66
C ALA A 231 5.29 -18.21 25.19
N VAL A 232 4.89 -17.37 24.24
CA VAL A 232 3.58 -17.40 23.59
C VAL A 232 3.74 -18.05 22.23
N ASP A 233 3.30 -19.30 22.13
CA ASP A 233 3.42 -20.15 20.96
C ASP A 233 2.09 -20.17 20.20
N VAL A 234 2.02 -19.44 19.09
CA VAL A 234 0.88 -19.46 18.16
C VAL A 234 1.12 -20.38 16.97
N THR A 235 2.15 -21.23 17.03
CA THR A 235 2.46 -22.19 15.97
C THR A 235 1.38 -23.26 15.93
N GLY A 236 0.63 -23.32 14.83
CA GLY A 236 -0.43 -24.31 14.64
C GLY A 236 0.08 -25.65 14.12
N LYS A 237 -0.81 -26.64 14.05
CA LYS A 237 -0.52 -27.89 13.33
C LYS A 237 -0.40 -27.63 11.82
N LEU A 238 0.36 -28.51 11.17
CA LEU A 238 0.46 -28.55 9.71
C LEU A 238 -0.90 -28.86 9.08
N MET A 239 -1.16 -28.26 7.91
CA MET A 239 -2.39 -28.47 7.16
C MET A 239 -2.54 -29.94 6.73
N GLN A 240 -3.78 -30.43 6.77
CA GLN A 240 -4.15 -31.71 6.18
C GLN A 240 -4.25 -31.60 4.66
N LYS A 241 -4.20 -32.75 3.98
CA LYS A 241 -4.22 -32.84 2.50
C LYS A 241 -5.39 -32.06 1.90
N GLU A 242 -6.55 -32.10 2.55
CA GLU A 242 -7.80 -31.48 2.09
C GLU A 242 -7.78 -29.94 2.19
N GLN A 243 -6.86 -29.40 3.00
CA GLN A 243 -6.68 -27.97 3.23
C GLN A 243 -5.65 -27.36 2.27
N VAL A 244 -4.70 -28.15 1.75
CA VAL A 244 -3.69 -27.67 0.79
C VAL A 244 -4.29 -27.65 -0.62
N ARG A 245 -4.69 -26.46 -1.11
CA ARG A 245 -5.44 -26.31 -2.37
C ARG A 245 -4.78 -25.42 -3.40
N SER A 246 -3.73 -24.70 -3.01
CA SER A 246 -3.05 -23.71 -3.85
C SER A 246 -1.53 -23.76 -3.68
N MET A 247 -0.82 -23.13 -4.61
CA MET A 247 0.64 -22.96 -4.51
C MET A 247 1.05 -22.20 -3.24
N ILE A 248 0.22 -21.27 -2.77
CA ILE A 248 0.51 -20.54 -1.53
C ILE A 248 0.32 -21.42 -0.31
N ASP A 249 -0.68 -22.29 -0.29
CA ASP A 249 -0.83 -23.25 0.81
C ASP A 249 0.39 -24.17 0.89
N VAL A 250 0.98 -24.53 -0.27
CA VAL A 250 2.23 -25.30 -0.31
C VAL A 250 3.41 -24.49 0.26
N LEU A 251 3.52 -23.21 -0.06
CA LEU A 251 4.56 -22.32 0.50
C LEU A 251 4.37 -22.11 2.01
N ASP A 252 3.16 -21.81 2.46
CA ASP A 252 2.78 -21.68 3.88
C ASP A 252 3.11 -22.95 4.66
N GLN A 253 2.67 -24.11 4.15
CA GLN A 253 3.00 -25.42 4.74
C GLN A 253 4.51 -25.63 4.85
N THR A 254 5.27 -25.23 3.83
CA THR A 254 6.72 -25.39 3.80
C THR A 254 7.41 -24.52 4.85
N VAL A 255 7.01 -23.26 4.98
CA VAL A 255 7.51 -22.37 6.05
C VAL A 255 7.11 -22.90 7.42
N SER A 256 5.84 -23.31 7.60
CA SER A 256 5.32 -23.87 8.84
C SER A 256 6.06 -25.14 9.28
N MET A 257 6.51 -25.98 8.33
CA MET A 257 7.35 -27.14 8.64
C MET A 257 8.74 -26.75 9.17
N MET A 258 9.35 -25.72 8.59
CA MET A 258 10.66 -25.22 9.03
C MET A 258 10.56 -24.58 10.42
N THR A 259 9.53 -23.77 10.67
CA THR A 259 9.33 -23.09 11.95
C THR A 259 8.99 -24.08 13.08
N ALA A 260 8.13 -25.07 12.84
CA ALA A 260 7.73 -26.05 13.86
C ALA A 260 8.94 -26.79 14.49
N LYS A 261 9.98 -27.06 13.70
CA LYS A 261 11.19 -27.70 14.19
C LYS A 261 11.96 -26.82 15.18
N ASN A 262 12.20 -25.55 14.84
CA ASN A 262 12.94 -24.64 15.72
C ASN A 262 12.14 -24.26 16.99
N VAL A 263 10.81 -24.18 16.89
CA VAL A 263 9.94 -23.99 18.06
C VAL A 263 10.06 -25.14 19.05
N GLN A 264 10.03 -26.39 18.57
CA GLN A 264 10.17 -27.56 19.43
C GLN A 264 11.49 -27.56 20.21
N GLU A 265 12.58 -27.11 19.57
CA GLU A 265 13.89 -26.99 20.21
C GLU A 265 13.92 -25.85 21.24
N ASP A 266 13.24 -24.72 20.99
CA ASP A 266 13.29 -23.55 21.88
C ASP A 266 12.32 -23.65 23.08
N LEU A 267 11.20 -24.37 22.95
CA LEU A 267 10.18 -24.53 24.01
C LEU A 267 10.73 -25.08 25.32
N GLN A 268 11.73 -25.96 25.27
CA GLN A 268 12.32 -26.57 26.47
C GLN A 268 13.02 -25.56 27.38
N TYR A 269 13.34 -24.37 26.86
CA TYR A 269 14.00 -23.32 27.61
C TYR A 269 13.00 -22.34 28.26
N ALA A 270 11.71 -22.43 27.98
CA ALA A 270 10.71 -21.50 28.55
C ALA A 270 10.34 -21.89 29.99
N ASP A 271 10.08 -20.89 30.83
CA ASP A 271 9.60 -21.13 32.21
C ASP A 271 8.09 -21.36 32.24
N VAL A 272 7.36 -20.68 31.34
CA VAL A 272 5.92 -20.89 31.10
C VAL A 272 5.67 -20.84 29.60
N VAL A 273 4.76 -21.70 29.12
CA VAL A 273 4.30 -21.68 27.72
C VAL A 273 2.79 -21.40 27.69
N ILE A 274 2.40 -20.35 26.98
CA ILE A 274 1.01 -20.04 26.66
C ILE A 274 0.76 -20.48 25.22
N ARG A 275 -0.26 -21.32 25.00
CA ARG A 275 -0.67 -21.80 23.68
C ARG A 275 -2.13 -21.44 23.38
N PRO A 276 -2.37 -20.30 22.73
CA PRO A 276 -3.69 -19.94 22.24
C PRO A 276 -4.22 -20.98 21.25
N ASN A 277 -5.52 -21.28 21.29
CA ASN A 277 -6.13 -22.18 20.32
C ASN A 277 -6.36 -21.48 18.96
N VAL A 278 -5.40 -21.60 18.04
CA VAL A 278 -5.40 -20.96 16.72
C VAL A 278 -5.08 -21.94 15.58
N GLU A 279 -5.33 -23.24 15.80
CA GLU A 279 -5.01 -24.30 14.83
C GLU A 279 -5.82 -24.20 13.52
N ASP A 280 -7.04 -23.64 13.61
CA ASP A 280 -8.00 -23.45 12.51
C ASP A 280 -7.76 -22.16 11.70
N VAL A 281 -6.83 -21.31 12.12
CA VAL A 281 -6.51 -20.04 11.46
C VAL A 281 -5.35 -20.25 10.48
N SER A 282 -5.42 -19.69 9.27
CA SER A 282 -4.27 -19.66 8.32
C SER A 282 -3.39 -18.43 8.57
N LEU A 283 -2.08 -18.51 8.26
CA LEU A 283 -1.15 -17.39 8.43
C LEU A 283 -1.60 -16.11 7.70
N MET A 284 -2.32 -16.25 6.58
CA MET A 284 -2.76 -15.13 5.74
C MET A 284 -4.25 -14.78 5.90
N SER A 285 -4.95 -15.38 6.88
CA SER A 285 -6.38 -15.14 7.11
C SER A 285 -6.61 -14.16 8.25
N PHE A 286 -6.65 -12.87 7.93
CA PHE A 286 -6.93 -11.78 8.87
C PHE A 286 -8.44 -11.52 9.07
N ALA A 287 -9.26 -12.55 8.88
CA ALA A 287 -10.66 -12.51 9.26
C ALA A 287 -10.81 -12.80 10.76
N ASN A 288 -11.89 -12.31 11.39
CA ASN A 288 -12.21 -12.57 12.79
C ASN A 288 -11.12 -12.13 13.79
N THR A 289 -10.45 -11.01 13.52
CA THR A 289 -9.38 -10.42 14.35
C THR A 289 -9.68 -10.47 15.86
N GLY A 290 -10.86 -10.01 16.28
CA GLY A 290 -11.25 -9.99 17.70
C GLY A 290 -11.36 -11.39 18.33
N GLU A 291 -11.84 -12.38 17.58
CA GLU A 291 -11.94 -13.76 18.10
C GLU A 291 -10.54 -14.37 18.35
N ILE A 292 -9.58 -14.06 17.48
CA ILE A 292 -8.19 -14.52 17.63
C ILE A 292 -7.55 -13.90 18.88
N MET A 293 -7.78 -12.60 19.12
CA MET A 293 -7.32 -11.90 20.33
C MET A 293 -7.93 -12.53 21.59
N ASP A 294 -9.24 -12.78 21.60
CA ASP A 294 -9.95 -13.41 22.72
C ASP A 294 -9.39 -14.79 23.09
N ARG A 295 -8.99 -15.59 22.09
CA ARG A 295 -8.36 -16.91 22.30
C ARG A 295 -7.02 -16.76 23.02
N GLY A 296 -6.24 -15.74 22.68
CA GLY A 296 -4.99 -15.41 23.39
C GLY A 296 -5.20 -14.98 24.83
N PHE A 297 -6.18 -14.10 25.05
CA PHE A 297 -6.55 -13.62 26.39
C PHE A 297 -6.95 -14.79 27.32
N LYS A 298 -7.81 -15.70 26.84
CA LYS A 298 -8.22 -16.89 27.60
C LYS A 298 -7.05 -17.80 27.94
N ALA A 299 -6.16 -18.08 26.98
CA ALA A 299 -5.01 -18.94 27.19
C ALA A 299 -4.01 -18.35 28.22
N ALA A 300 -3.86 -17.02 28.25
CA ALA A 300 -3.05 -16.36 29.26
C ALA A 300 -3.66 -16.47 30.67
N LEU A 301 -4.98 -16.33 30.79
CA LEU A 301 -5.67 -16.49 32.07
C LEU A 301 -5.51 -17.89 32.67
N GLU A 302 -5.48 -18.94 31.83
CA GLU A 302 -5.25 -20.32 32.28
C GLU A 302 -3.87 -20.53 32.92
N GLN A 303 -2.86 -19.74 32.54
CA GLN A 303 -1.50 -19.82 33.07
C GLN A 303 -1.20 -18.76 34.15
N MET A 304 -2.17 -17.92 34.48
CA MET A 304 -1.95 -16.71 35.29
C MET A 304 -1.44 -17.01 36.70
N ASP A 305 -1.91 -18.08 37.34
CA ASP A 305 -1.44 -18.48 38.67
C ASP A 305 0.06 -18.81 38.66
N THR A 306 0.52 -19.54 37.65
CA THR A 306 1.95 -19.89 37.45
C THR A 306 2.78 -18.64 37.17
N ILE A 307 2.27 -17.75 36.30
CA ILE A 307 2.94 -16.50 35.92
C ILE A 307 3.11 -15.58 37.12
N THR A 308 2.05 -15.41 37.91
CA THR A 308 2.04 -14.59 39.14
C THR A 308 3.05 -15.10 40.16
N ALA A 309 3.23 -16.43 40.26
CA ALA A 309 4.21 -17.04 41.15
C ALA A 309 5.68 -16.83 40.70
N LEU A 310 5.91 -16.55 39.41
CA LEU A 310 7.24 -16.37 38.84
C LEU A 310 7.68 -14.91 38.75
N ALA A 311 6.76 -13.98 38.45
CA ALA A 311 7.07 -12.56 38.21
C ALA A 311 7.96 -11.90 39.29
N PRO A 312 7.79 -12.15 40.60
CA PRO A 312 8.62 -11.54 41.65
C PRO A 312 10.10 -11.97 41.64
N LYS A 313 10.46 -13.00 40.86
CA LYS A 313 11.83 -13.56 40.80
C LYS A 313 12.78 -12.76 39.90
N ALA A 314 12.26 -11.89 39.03
CA ALA A 314 13.10 -11.11 38.14
C ALA A 314 13.86 -10.01 38.87
N THR A 315 15.08 -9.77 38.40
CA THR A 315 15.84 -8.55 38.69
C THR A 315 15.38 -7.44 37.74
N GLY A 316 15.37 -6.19 38.23
CA GLY A 316 15.05 -5.05 37.37
C GLY A 316 16.09 -4.89 36.27
N VAL A 317 15.64 -4.62 35.04
CA VAL A 317 16.54 -4.28 33.93
C VAL A 317 16.95 -2.82 34.08
N GLU A 318 18.26 -2.55 34.19
CA GLU A 318 18.79 -1.20 34.32
C GLU A 318 18.59 -0.44 32.99
N ARG A 319 17.99 0.75 33.07
CA ARG A 319 17.60 1.55 31.89
C ARG A 319 18.62 2.67 31.68
N ALA A 320 19.45 2.57 30.65
CA ALA A 320 20.37 3.64 30.28
C ALA A 320 19.81 4.45 29.11
N HIS A 321 19.21 5.62 29.39
CA HIS A 321 18.86 6.56 28.32
C HIS A 321 20.10 7.34 27.87
N LYS A 322 20.56 7.07 26.66
CA LYS A 322 21.61 7.84 25.99
C LYS A 322 20.97 8.90 25.08
N SER A 323 21.18 10.17 25.40
CA SER A 323 20.78 11.28 24.52
C SER A 323 21.87 11.52 23.48
N LEU A 324 21.54 11.36 22.19
CA LEU A 324 22.46 11.57 21.09
C LEU A 324 22.29 12.97 20.50
N ILE A 325 23.39 13.60 20.08
CA ILE A 325 23.41 14.89 19.39
C ILE A 325 23.69 14.65 17.90
N VAL A 326 22.87 15.23 17.02
CA VAL A 326 23.03 15.09 15.57
C VAL A 326 24.32 15.79 15.13
N LYS A 327 25.26 15.03 14.59
CA LYS A 327 26.53 15.53 14.04
C LYS A 327 26.40 15.92 12.59
N ASP A 328 25.70 15.10 11.81
CA ASP A 328 25.59 15.22 10.36
C ASP A 328 24.33 14.50 9.86
N VAL A 329 23.84 14.92 8.70
CA VAL A 329 22.72 14.28 7.99
C VAL A 329 23.17 13.99 6.57
N ARG A 330 22.93 12.78 6.08
CA ARG A 330 23.35 12.29 4.76
C ARG A 330 22.18 11.67 4.03
N LEU A 331 22.21 11.74 2.70
CA LEU A 331 21.24 11.06 1.84
C LEU A 331 22.01 10.23 0.81
N THR A 332 21.83 8.93 0.83
CA THR A 332 22.47 7.98 -0.08
C THR A 332 21.43 7.41 -1.04
N GLY A 333 21.75 7.36 -2.34
CA GLY A 333 20.92 6.70 -3.37
C GLY A 333 19.86 7.58 -4.04
N PHE A 334 19.80 8.87 -3.69
CA PHE A 334 18.87 9.84 -4.32
C PHE A 334 19.50 11.23 -4.53
N PRO A 335 20.49 11.35 -5.45
CA PRO A 335 21.28 12.56 -5.63
C PRO A 335 20.45 13.80 -6.03
N ASP A 336 19.33 13.60 -6.71
CA ASP A 336 18.51 14.66 -7.30
C ASP A 336 17.91 15.62 -6.25
N MET A 337 17.57 15.06 -5.09
CA MET A 337 16.98 15.80 -3.96
C MET A 337 17.97 16.01 -2.83
N GLU A 338 19.17 15.43 -2.90
CA GLU A 338 20.15 15.46 -1.81
C GLU A 338 20.40 16.89 -1.33
N LYS A 339 20.67 17.82 -2.25
CA LYS A 339 20.98 19.20 -1.87
C LYS A 339 19.80 19.89 -1.14
N SER A 340 18.60 19.86 -1.71
CA SER A 340 17.42 20.52 -1.13
C SER A 340 17.00 19.85 0.19
N PHE A 341 16.95 18.51 0.19
CA PHE A 341 16.61 17.70 1.36
C PHE A 341 17.57 17.97 2.54
N LEU A 342 18.87 18.03 2.27
CA LEU A 342 19.88 18.32 3.30
C LEU A 342 19.84 19.80 3.74
N GLU A 343 19.56 20.75 2.85
CA GLU A 343 19.45 22.18 3.18
C GLU A 343 18.36 22.46 4.22
N GLU A 344 17.19 21.86 4.07
CA GLU A 344 16.06 21.96 5.03
C GLU A 344 16.42 21.39 6.41
N ARG A 345 17.31 20.39 6.44
CA ARG A 345 17.69 19.63 7.65
C ARG A 345 18.98 20.11 8.29
N ARG A 346 19.65 21.13 7.73
CA ARG A 346 20.83 21.76 8.35
C ARG A 346 20.59 22.23 9.78
N SER A 347 19.36 22.63 10.10
CA SER A 347 18.97 23.11 11.43
C SER A 347 19.02 22.02 12.52
N TRP A 348 19.10 20.74 12.13
CA TRP A 348 19.16 19.61 13.06
C TRP A 348 20.55 19.39 13.63
N VAL A 349 21.60 19.77 12.89
CA VAL A 349 22.99 19.59 13.30
C VAL A 349 23.26 20.38 14.59
N GLY A 350 23.85 19.70 15.58
CA GLY A 350 24.12 20.21 16.92
C GLY A 350 22.92 20.19 17.88
N ARG A 351 21.77 19.62 17.47
CA ARG A 351 20.57 19.44 18.33
C ARG A 351 20.46 18.00 18.81
N PRO A 352 19.71 17.75 19.91
CA PRO A 352 19.32 16.39 20.28
C PRO A 352 18.58 15.70 19.14
N LEU A 353 18.85 14.41 18.95
CA LEU A 353 18.18 13.56 17.98
C LEU A 353 16.67 13.57 18.21
N ASP A 354 15.91 13.91 17.17
CA ASP A 354 14.45 13.96 17.17
C ASP A 354 13.91 12.97 16.15
N MET A 355 13.58 11.77 16.64
CA MET A 355 13.14 10.65 15.80
C MET A 355 11.81 10.91 15.09
N ALA A 356 10.93 11.75 15.64
CA ALA A 356 9.69 12.09 14.97
C ALA A 356 9.99 12.79 13.62
N LYS A 357 10.90 13.76 13.64
CA LYS A 357 11.34 14.46 12.41
C LYS A 357 12.06 13.53 11.42
N VAL A 358 12.83 12.58 11.93
CA VAL A 358 13.51 11.57 11.08
C VAL A 358 12.46 10.71 10.39
N ASN A 359 11.47 10.19 11.12
CA ASN A 359 10.39 9.38 10.57
C ASN A 359 9.53 10.16 9.57
N ASP A 360 9.19 11.42 9.88
CA ASP A 360 8.46 12.30 8.96
C ASP A 360 9.24 12.51 7.66
N SER A 361 10.57 12.61 7.72
CA SER A 361 11.42 12.73 6.54
C SER A 361 11.48 11.44 5.71
N VAL A 362 11.39 10.26 6.35
CA VAL A 362 11.25 9.00 5.60
C VAL A 362 9.91 8.97 4.86
N LEU A 363 8.82 9.37 5.52
CA LEU A 363 7.50 9.44 4.90
C LEU A 363 7.47 10.45 3.73
N GLU A 364 8.12 11.60 3.87
CA GLU A 364 8.32 12.57 2.80
C GLU A 364 9.06 11.94 1.60
N LEU A 365 10.17 11.22 1.85
CA LEU A 365 10.91 10.52 0.79
C LEU A 365 10.06 9.43 0.13
N LEU A 366 9.31 8.64 0.89
CA LEU A 366 8.43 7.59 0.36
C LEU A 366 7.25 8.13 -0.45
N SER A 367 6.82 9.36 -0.16
CA SER A 367 5.77 10.05 -0.91
C SER A 367 6.21 10.47 -2.30
N ASN A 368 7.53 10.56 -2.54
CA ASN A 368 8.07 10.85 -3.85
C ASN A 368 7.83 9.68 -4.81
N GLY A 369 7.17 9.95 -5.93
CA GLY A 369 6.84 8.95 -6.95
C GLY A 369 8.05 8.22 -7.55
N ARG A 370 9.28 8.68 -7.36
CA ARG A 370 10.51 8.05 -7.88
C ARG A 370 11.21 7.16 -6.87
N VAL A 371 10.75 7.15 -5.61
CA VAL A 371 11.32 6.37 -4.52
C VAL A 371 10.57 5.04 -4.37
N ALA A 372 11.29 3.94 -4.55
CA ALA A 372 10.78 2.60 -4.28
C ALA A 372 10.80 2.29 -2.78
N MET A 373 11.87 2.69 -2.09
CA MET A 373 12.05 2.52 -0.65
C MET A 373 12.90 3.66 -0.08
N ALA A 374 12.59 4.10 1.13
CA ALA A 374 13.45 4.94 1.94
C ALA A 374 13.48 4.42 3.38
N ASP A 375 14.63 4.47 4.00
CA ASP A 375 14.85 4.20 5.42
C ASP A 375 16.01 5.07 5.92
N TYR A 376 16.42 4.91 7.17
CA TYR A 376 17.62 5.55 7.71
C TYR A 376 18.47 4.59 8.53
N LEU A 377 19.77 4.86 8.55
CA LEU A 377 20.75 4.27 9.45
C LEU A 377 21.25 5.38 10.38
N LEU A 378 21.43 5.06 11.66
CA LEU A 378 22.08 5.95 12.60
C LEU A 378 23.47 5.42 12.91
N VAL A 379 24.51 6.18 12.55
CA VAL A 379 25.90 5.84 12.82
C VAL A 379 26.34 6.59 14.07
N GLU A 380 26.44 5.87 15.19
CA GLU A 380 26.87 6.44 16.47
C GLU A 380 28.39 6.67 16.53
N GLU A 381 28.77 7.83 17.06
CA GLU A 381 30.14 8.20 17.39
C GLU A 381 30.18 8.84 18.80
N ASN A 382 30.26 8.01 19.85
CA ASN A 382 30.17 8.45 21.26
C ASN A 382 28.81 9.11 21.58
N GLU A 383 28.76 10.40 21.90
CA GLU A 383 27.53 11.18 22.14
C GLU A 383 26.92 11.75 20.84
N TRP A 384 27.60 11.56 19.72
CA TRP A 384 27.21 12.07 18.42
C TRP A 384 26.55 10.99 17.56
N VAL A 385 25.67 11.41 16.66
CA VAL A 385 25.03 10.52 15.69
C VAL A 385 25.01 11.15 14.30
N ILE A 386 25.30 10.35 13.29
CA ILE A 386 25.08 10.70 11.88
C ILE A 386 23.81 10.00 11.42
N ILE A 387 22.88 10.77 10.87
CA ILE A 387 21.64 10.25 10.30
C ILE A 387 21.88 10.04 8.81
N GLU A 388 21.95 8.79 8.36
CA GLU A 388 22.09 8.45 6.95
C GLU A 388 20.77 7.93 6.40
N PHE A 389 20.06 8.76 5.65
CA PHE A 389 18.89 8.33 4.89
C PHE A 389 19.34 7.51 3.68
N VAL A 390 18.79 6.31 3.54
CA VAL A 390 19.09 5.39 2.45
C VAL A 390 17.86 5.26 1.58
N VAL A 391 17.99 5.66 0.32
CA VAL A 391 16.90 5.66 -0.64
C VAL A 391 17.22 4.71 -1.78
N LYS A 392 16.28 3.84 -2.10
CA LYS A 392 16.26 3.03 -3.30
C LYS A 392 15.30 3.65 -4.29
N ARG A 393 15.83 4.13 -5.42
CA ARG A 393 15.03 4.58 -6.56
C ARG A 393 14.29 3.40 -7.19
N LYS A 394 13.19 3.73 -7.88
CA LYS A 394 12.53 2.81 -8.80
C LYS A 394 13.46 2.39 -9.94
N ALA A 395 13.04 1.35 -10.65
CA ALA A 395 13.73 0.92 -11.86
C ALA A 395 13.86 2.08 -12.85
N GLN A 396 15.07 2.24 -13.40
CA GLN A 396 15.32 3.27 -14.40
C GLN A 396 14.62 2.91 -15.71
N ARG A 397 14.66 1.62 -16.10
CA ARG A 397 14.05 1.12 -17.34
C ARG A 397 13.08 0.01 -17.06
N GLU A 398 11.93 0.04 -17.73
CA GLU A 398 10.89 -0.96 -17.61
C GLU A 398 10.38 -1.35 -18.99
N TYR A 399 10.23 -2.65 -19.21
CA TYR A 399 9.59 -3.23 -20.39
C TYR A 399 8.37 -3.99 -19.91
N SER A 400 7.23 -3.78 -20.55
CA SER A 400 6.01 -4.45 -20.17
C SER A 400 5.22 -4.95 -21.37
N LEU A 401 4.59 -6.10 -21.18
CA LEU A 401 3.71 -6.75 -22.16
C LEU A 401 2.34 -6.91 -21.53
N SER A 402 1.33 -6.38 -22.20
CA SER A 402 -0.08 -6.53 -21.83
C SER A 402 -0.92 -6.83 -23.06
N GLY A 403 -2.20 -7.08 -22.83
CA GLY A 403 -3.17 -7.19 -23.91
C GLY A 403 -4.58 -7.16 -23.37
N TYR A 404 -5.52 -6.94 -24.28
CA TYR A 404 -6.91 -7.16 -23.97
C TYR A 404 -7.66 -7.80 -25.13
N SER A 405 -8.68 -8.56 -24.73
CA SER A 405 -9.51 -9.31 -25.65
C SER A 405 -10.93 -9.41 -25.11
N THR A 406 -11.89 -9.36 -26.02
CA THR A 406 -13.31 -9.53 -25.76
C THR A 406 -13.96 -10.29 -26.93
N ASN A 407 -15.06 -10.97 -26.65
CA ASN A 407 -15.92 -11.56 -27.69
C ASN A 407 -16.97 -10.57 -28.23
N ILE A 408 -17.13 -9.39 -27.62
CA ILE A 408 -18.13 -8.41 -28.04
C ILE A 408 -17.66 -7.56 -29.23
N SER A 409 -16.37 -7.23 -29.25
CA SER A 409 -15.76 -6.43 -30.31
C SER A 409 -14.50 -7.12 -30.82
N SER A 410 -14.39 -7.30 -32.13
CA SER A 410 -13.15 -7.77 -32.76
C SER A 410 -12.11 -6.66 -32.84
N ASN A 411 -12.57 -5.43 -33.10
CA ASN A 411 -11.72 -4.26 -33.34
C ASN A 411 -10.94 -3.83 -32.10
N ASP A 412 -11.45 -4.15 -30.91
CA ASP A 412 -10.83 -3.78 -29.62
C ASP A 412 -9.90 -4.87 -29.06
N ARG A 413 -9.38 -5.78 -29.89
CA ARG A 413 -8.41 -6.82 -29.47
C ARG A 413 -6.98 -6.39 -29.76
N TRP A 414 -6.10 -6.48 -28.78
CA TRP A 414 -4.73 -5.96 -28.90
C TRP A 414 -3.75 -6.66 -27.97
N ILE A 415 -2.49 -6.57 -28.37
CA ILE A 415 -1.30 -6.81 -27.55
C ILE A 415 -0.53 -5.51 -27.53
N SER A 416 -0.07 -5.07 -26.35
CA SER A 416 0.78 -3.90 -26.24
C SER A 416 2.15 -4.25 -25.70
N LEU A 417 3.16 -3.67 -26.34
CA LEU A 417 4.50 -3.55 -25.80
C LEU A 417 4.67 -2.12 -25.28
N GLU A 418 5.20 -1.99 -24.08
CA GLU A 418 5.48 -0.70 -23.47
C GLU A 418 6.91 -0.66 -22.94
N TYR A 419 7.57 0.47 -23.18
CA TYR A 419 8.91 0.80 -22.70
C TYR A 419 8.83 2.10 -21.92
N GLY A 420 9.27 2.08 -20.66
CA GLY A 420 9.42 3.27 -19.83
C GLY A 420 10.88 3.48 -19.46
N GLU A 421 11.35 4.72 -19.53
CA GLU A 421 12.68 5.13 -19.08
C GLU A 421 12.58 6.40 -18.22
N ARG A 422 13.20 6.35 -17.05
CA ARG A 422 13.35 7.48 -16.13
C ARG A 422 14.75 8.06 -16.25
N ASP A 423 14.86 9.36 -16.00
CA ASP A 423 16.13 10.08 -16.07
C ASP A 423 16.78 9.92 -17.47
N LEU A 424 15.97 10.07 -18.53
CA LEU A 424 16.37 9.90 -19.93
C LEU A 424 17.25 11.05 -20.42
N PHE A 425 16.80 12.31 -20.26
CA PHE A 425 17.57 13.49 -20.65
C PHE A 425 18.08 14.26 -19.43
N ASP A 426 17.22 14.45 -18.44
CA ASP A 426 17.53 15.13 -17.18
C ASP A 426 17.05 14.31 -15.97
N LEU A 427 17.73 14.47 -14.83
CA LEU A 427 17.33 13.81 -13.58
C LEU A 427 15.92 14.25 -13.14
N GLY A 428 15.01 13.29 -13.07
CA GLY A 428 13.59 13.44 -12.71
C GLY A 428 12.62 13.52 -13.89
N ASP A 429 13.08 13.40 -15.13
CA ASP A 429 12.19 13.22 -16.28
C ASP A 429 11.78 11.75 -16.49
N GLU A 430 10.70 11.52 -17.23
CA GLU A 430 10.22 10.19 -17.59
C GLU A 430 9.73 10.19 -19.04
N ALA A 431 10.11 9.16 -19.79
CA ALA A 431 9.66 8.91 -21.15
C ALA A 431 9.01 7.53 -21.23
N LYS A 432 7.93 7.44 -21.98
CA LYS A 432 7.15 6.22 -22.17
C LYS A 432 6.82 6.05 -23.64
N LEU A 433 7.13 4.88 -24.19
CA LEU A 433 6.72 4.43 -25.51
C LEU A 433 5.75 3.27 -25.35
N GLN A 434 4.57 3.37 -25.93
CA GLN A 434 3.59 2.30 -26.00
C GLN A 434 3.28 1.99 -27.46
N VAL A 435 3.24 0.70 -27.82
CA VAL A 435 2.84 0.22 -29.13
C VAL A 435 1.76 -0.84 -28.94
N CYS A 436 0.56 -0.57 -29.43
CA CYS A 436 -0.57 -1.51 -29.44
C CYS A 436 -0.75 -2.08 -30.84
N LEU A 437 -0.76 -3.41 -30.94
CA LEU A 437 -0.95 -4.16 -32.18
C LEU A 437 -2.25 -4.95 -32.10
N GLY A 438 -3.14 -4.70 -33.05
CA GLY A 438 -4.49 -5.26 -33.10
C GLY A 438 -5.16 -5.01 -34.44
N GLU A 439 -6.47 -5.27 -34.52
CA GLU A 439 -7.28 -4.81 -35.67
C GLU A 439 -7.22 -3.28 -35.77
N ASN A 440 -7.36 -2.62 -34.64
CA ASN A 440 -6.93 -1.24 -34.45
C ASN A 440 -5.53 -1.21 -33.86
N SER A 441 -4.65 -0.40 -34.42
CA SER A 441 -3.25 -0.30 -33.99
C SER A 441 -2.90 1.13 -33.61
N SER A 442 -2.03 1.29 -32.61
CA SER A 442 -1.59 2.61 -32.16
C SER A 442 -0.15 2.59 -31.67
N ALA A 443 0.50 3.75 -31.74
CA ALA A 443 1.78 3.97 -31.11
C ALA A 443 1.74 5.33 -30.41
N ARG A 444 2.31 5.41 -29.21
CA ARG A 444 2.32 6.62 -28.41
C ARG A 444 3.66 6.81 -27.74
N VAL A 445 4.16 8.03 -27.75
CA VAL A 445 5.31 8.48 -26.99
C VAL A 445 4.87 9.61 -26.09
N ASP A 446 4.97 9.40 -24.79
CA ASP A 446 4.74 10.41 -23.77
C ASP A 446 6.07 10.77 -23.12
N TYR A 447 6.33 12.05 -22.95
CA TYR A 447 7.48 12.56 -22.22
C TYR A 447 7.01 13.59 -21.19
N MET A 448 7.46 13.38 -19.96
CA MET A 448 7.21 14.25 -18.82
C MET A 448 8.55 14.81 -18.37
N GLY A 449 8.67 16.13 -18.41
CA GLY A 449 9.87 16.82 -17.91
C GLY A 449 10.01 16.67 -16.39
N LYS A 450 11.13 17.16 -15.86
CA LYS A 450 11.36 17.17 -14.41
C LYS A 450 10.20 17.81 -13.64
N GLU A 451 9.74 17.11 -12.62
CA GLU A 451 8.73 17.61 -11.68
C GLU A 451 9.28 18.86 -10.96
N GLY A 452 8.75 20.04 -11.31
CA GLY A 452 9.05 21.31 -10.65
C GLY A 452 8.21 21.50 -9.39
N SER A 453 8.33 22.66 -8.72
CA SER A 453 7.60 22.90 -7.46
C SER A 453 6.08 23.10 -7.60
N ASN A 454 5.51 23.06 -8.81
CA ASN A 454 4.07 23.18 -9.08
C ASN A 454 3.68 22.85 -10.54
N TRP A 455 4.58 23.01 -11.50
CA TRP A 455 4.30 22.79 -12.92
C TRP A 455 5.29 21.81 -13.53
N GLN A 456 4.78 20.90 -14.35
CA GLN A 456 5.56 19.92 -15.08
C GLN A 456 5.27 20.06 -16.58
N PHE A 457 6.33 20.06 -17.38
CA PHE A 457 6.19 20.02 -18.83
C PHE A 457 5.77 18.62 -19.29
N GLU A 458 4.87 18.55 -20.26
CA GLU A 458 4.42 17.30 -20.86
C GLU A 458 4.37 17.44 -22.39
N SER A 459 4.81 16.40 -23.07
CA SER A 459 4.61 16.24 -24.51
C SER A 459 4.12 14.85 -24.82
N SER A 460 3.15 14.74 -25.73
CA SER A 460 2.60 13.46 -26.18
C SER A 460 2.56 13.45 -27.69
N PHE A 461 2.98 12.35 -28.29
CA PHE A 461 2.89 12.09 -29.73
C PHE A 461 2.21 10.74 -29.91
N ALA A 462 1.11 10.72 -30.66
CA ALA A 462 0.35 9.50 -30.89
C ALA A 462 0.08 9.30 -32.38
N PHE A 463 0.08 8.03 -32.78
CA PHE A 463 -0.37 7.55 -34.07
C PHE A 463 -1.46 6.51 -33.85
N GLN A 464 -2.51 6.57 -34.66
CA GLN A 464 -3.61 5.61 -34.63
C GLN A 464 -3.99 5.22 -36.07
N ASP A 465 -4.20 3.93 -36.29
CA ASP A 465 -4.85 3.37 -37.49
C ASP A 465 -6.11 2.67 -37.01
N TRP A 466 -7.27 3.26 -37.32
CA TRP A 466 -8.52 2.93 -36.66
C TRP A 466 -9.63 2.63 -37.65
N GLU A 467 -10.43 1.63 -37.32
CA GLU A 467 -11.60 1.20 -38.07
C GLU A 467 -12.73 0.88 -37.09
N ILE A 468 -13.92 1.41 -37.38
CA ILE A 468 -15.14 1.13 -36.61
C ILE A 468 -16.36 0.99 -37.52
N SER A 469 -17.38 0.34 -36.99
CA SER A 469 -18.66 0.13 -37.69
C SER A 469 -19.84 0.65 -36.87
N PRO A 470 -20.05 1.98 -36.81
CA PRO A 470 -21.19 2.56 -36.12
C PRO A 470 -22.52 2.03 -36.62
N GLU A 471 -23.45 1.81 -35.68
CA GLU A 471 -24.79 1.26 -35.95
C GLU A 471 -25.60 2.15 -36.93
N ASN A 472 -25.39 3.47 -36.88
CA ASN A 472 -26.19 4.47 -37.58
C ASN A 472 -25.48 5.23 -38.71
N TYR A 473 -24.21 4.94 -39.01
CA TYR A 473 -23.43 5.68 -40.02
C TYR A 473 -22.70 4.78 -41.04
N GLY A 474 -22.54 3.48 -40.73
CA GLY A 474 -21.79 2.54 -41.57
C GLY A 474 -20.29 2.58 -41.28
N LYS A 475 -19.55 1.64 -41.86
CA LYS A 475 -18.13 1.42 -41.58
C LYS A 475 -17.27 2.63 -41.98
N VAL A 476 -16.43 3.11 -41.06
CA VAL A 476 -15.50 4.22 -41.24
C VAL A 476 -14.10 3.84 -40.73
N SER A 477 -13.07 4.41 -41.35
CA SER A 477 -11.68 4.20 -40.97
C SER A 477 -10.87 5.48 -41.18
N TRP A 478 -9.88 5.72 -40.33
CA TRP A 478 -8.98 6.86 -40.46
C TRP A 478 -7.61 6.54 -39.88
N LYS A 479 -6.60 7.26 -40.37
CA LYS A 479 -5.29 7.37 -39.72
C LYS A 479 -5.16 8.71 -39.04
N ARG A 480 -4.77 8.72 -37.78
CA ARG A 480 -4.58 9.95 -37.00
C ARG A 480 -3.14 10.08 -36.54
N TYR A 481 -2.60 11.27 -36.69
CA TYR A 481 -1.35 11.72 -36.08
C TYR A 481 -1.67 12.86 -35.14
N PHE A 482 -1.42 12.65 -33.85
CA PHE A 482 -1.70 13.60 -32.80
C PHE A 482 -0.40 14.02 -32.11
N ALA A 483 -0.27 15.31 -31.82
CA ALA A 483 0.80 15.83 -30.99
C ALA A 483 0.24 16.84 -29.98
N TYR A 484 0.70 16.78 -28.74
CA TYR A 484 0.35 17.71 -27.68
C TYR A 484 1.62 18.19 -26.98
N LEU A 485 1.67 19.50 -26.70
CA LEU A 485 2.71 20.14 -25.92
C LEU A 485 2.05 21.04 -24.88
N GLY A 486 2.34 20.84 -23.60
CA GLY A 486 1.72 21.63 -22.55
C GLY A 486 2.41 21.54 -21.20
N PHE A 487 1.75 22.13 -20.22
CA PHE A 487 2.16 22.03 -18.82
C PHE A 487 0.98 21.52 -18.01
N ASP A 488 1.28 20.71 -17.00
CA ASP A 488 0.32 20.27 -16.01
C ASP A 488 0.74 20.77 -14.62
N ASN A 489 -0.24 21.11 -13.80
CA ASN A 489 -0.06 21.40 -12.39
C ASN A 489 -0.70 20.28 -11.59
N VAL A 490 0.11 19.53 -10.86
CA VAL A 490 -0.36 18.54 -9.88
C VAL A 490 -0.38 19.24 -8.52
N GLY A 491 -1.54 19.77 -8.14
CA GLY A 491 -1.70 20.52 -6.89
C GLY A 491 -1.82 19.61 -5.66
N GLU A 492 -1.64 20.19 -4.47
CA GLU A 492 -1.70 19.48 -3.17
C GLU A 492 -3.11 18.94 -2.81
N ASP A 493 -4.18 19.41 -3.49
CA ASP A 493 -5.60 19.13 -3.15
C ASP A 493 -6.28 18.04 -4.00
N ASN A 494 -5.49 17.10 -4.54
CA ASN A 494 -5.96 16.07 -5.49
C ASN A 494 -6.62 16.63 -6.76
N MET A 495 -6.23 17.83 -7.16
CA MET A 495 -6.63 18.46 -8.41
C MET A 495 -5.43 18.54 -9.34
N SER A 496 -5.63 18.20 -10.60
CA SER A 496 -4.70 18.56 -11.65
C SER A 496 -5.35 19.45 -12.68
N PHE A 497 -4.57 20.37 -13.21
CA PHE A 497 -4.99 21.26 -14.28
C PHE A 497 -3.82 21.52 -15.21
N GLY A 498 -4.04 21.29 -16.50
CA GLY A 498 -3.03 21.52 -17.50
C GLY A 498 -3.60 22.12 -18.77
N GLY A 499 -2.72 22.66 -19.58
CA GLY A 499 -3.07 23.22 -20.86
C GLY A 499 -1.89 23.28 -21.81
N GLY A 500 -2.20 23.28 -23.09
CA GLY A 500 -1.21 23.20 -24.14
C GLY A 500 -1.79 23.46 -25.51
N ILE A 501 -1.00 23.13 -26.54
CA ILE A 501 -1.43 23.16 -27.93
C ILE A 501 -1.43 21.73 -28.43
N ALA A 502 -2.54 21.33 -29.05
CA ALA A 502 -2.66 20.06 -29.73
C ALA A 502 -2.70 20.26 -31.25
N PHE A 503 -2.14 19.30 -31.96
CA PHE A 503 -2.10 19.18 -33.42
C PHE A 503 -2.70 17.83 -33.79
N ASP A 504 -3.64 17.81 -34.72
CA ASP A 504 -4.28 16.61 -35.23
C ASP A 504 -4.15 16.60 -36.76
N ARG A 505 -3.74 15.48 -37.32
CA ARG A 505 -3.86 15.21 -38.74
C ARG A 505 -4.59 13.91 -38.94
N THR A 506 -5.70 13.95 -39.66
CA THR A 506 -6.57 12.80 -39.91
C THR A 506 -6.64 12.53 -41.41
N ASP A 507 -6.34 11.30 -41.80
CA ASP A 507 -6.53 10.79 -43.17
C ASP A 507 -7.66 9.75 -43.18
N ASP A 508 -8.85 10.20 -43.55
CA ASP A 508 -10.05 9.40 -43.84
C ASP A 508 -10.38 9.39 -45.35
N GLY A 509 -9.41 9.78 -46.19
CA GLY A 509 -9.60 10.08 -47.61
C GLY A 509 -9.66 11.58 -47.95
N ARG A 510 -9.81 12.48 -46.95
CA ARG A 510 -9.79 13.95 -47.16
C ARG A 510 -8.47 14.62 -46.75
N ASP A 511 -7.62 13.96 -45.95
CA ASP A 511 -6.36 14.47 -45.40
C ASP A 511 -6.47 15.88 -44.79
N GLU A 512 -7.06 15.95 -43.60
CA GLU A 512 -7.34 17.19 -42.87
C GLU A 512 -6.32 17.39 -41.74
N SER A 513 -5.97 18.64 -41.44
CA SER A 513 -5.00 18.99 -40.38
C SER A 513 -5.50 20.18 -39.60
N HIS A 514 -5.51 20.06 -38.28
CA HIS A 514 -6.03 21.07 -37.37
C HIS A 514 -5.11 21.24 -36.17
N TRP A 515 -5.18 22.40 -35.54
CA TRP A 515 -4.44 22.68 -34.32
C TRP A 515 -5.22 23.66 -33.44
N GLY A 516 -4.98 23.63 -32.14
CA GLY A 516 -5.65 24.54 -31.24
C GLY A 516 -5.29 24.36 -29.78
N PRO A 517 -5.69 25.30 -28.91
CA PRO A 517 -5.52 25.16 -27.48
C PRO A 517 -6.30 23.96 -26.94
N MET A 518 -5.65 23.19 -26.07
CA MET A 518 -6.23 22.08 -25.34
C MET A 518 -6.08 22.35 -23.84
N VAL A 519 -7.14 22.07 -23.09
CA VAL A 519 -7.19 22.20 -21.63
C VAL A 519 -7.61 20.86 -21.05
N LYS A 520 -6.94 20.45 -19.98
CA LYS A 520 -7.25 19.24 -19.24
C LYS A 520 -7.38 19.57 -17.76
N PHE A 521 -8.23 18.81 -17.09
CA PHE A 521 -8.38 18.89 -15.64
C PHE A 521 -8.78 17.53 -15.09
N ALA A 522 -8.33 17.23 -13.88
CA ALA A 522 -8.79 16.08 -13.14
C ALA A 522 -8.92 16.39 -11.65
N TYR A 523 -9.77 15.63 -11.00
CA TYR A 523 -9.97 15.63 -9.56
C TYR A 523 -10.12 14.19 -9.08
N GLU A 524 -9.38 13.81 -8.03
CA GLU A 524 -9.45 12.46 -7.47
C GLU A 524 -9.48 12.50 -5.94
N ASN A 525 -10.65 12.29 -5.34
CA ASN A 525 -10.76 12.17 -3.89
C ASN A 525 -10.88 10.70 -3.47
N LYS A 526 -9.78 10.14 -2.95
CA LYS A 526 -9.80 8.87 -2.22
C LYS A 526 -10.06 9.16 -0.74
N ARG A 527 -11.32 9.03 -0.34
CA ARG A 527 -11.78 9.46 0.99
C ARG A 527 -11.39 8.48 2.08
N ASP A 528 -11.31 7.19 1.74
CA ASP A 528 -10.89 6.13 2.65
C ASP A 528 -10.51 4.83 1.90
N ASP A 529 -9.23 4.49 1.89
CA ASP A 529 -8.72 3.20 1.37
C ASP A 529 -9.33 2.01 2.13
N LYS A 530 -9.79 2.20 3.38
CA LYS A 530 -10.44 1.15 4.19
C LYS A 530 -11.83 0.83 3.68
N LEU A 531 -12.58 1.83 3.19
CA LEU A 531 -13.95 1.67 2.69
C LEU A 531 -14.03 1.52 1.16
N GLU A 532 -12.93 1.72 0.44
CA GLU A 532 -12.89 1.78 -1.03
C GLU A 532 -13.86 2.85 -1.58
N SER A 533 -13.97 3.97 -0.85
CA SER A 533 -14.78 5.10 -1.28
C SER A 533 -13.92 6.10 -2.04
N TYR A 534 -14.34 6.38 -3.26
CA TYR A 534 -13.67 7.36 -4.09
C TYR A 534 -14.66 8.17 -4.91
N PHE A 535 -14.22 9.34 -5.32
CA PHE A 535 -14.82 10.13 -6.38
C PHE A 535 -13.72 10.63 -7.28
N GLU A 536 -13.84 10.37 -8.58
CA GLU A 536 -12.93 10.87 -9.59
C GLU A 536 -13.74 11.58 -10.69
N ALA A 537 -13.19 12.66 -11.22
CA ALA A 537 -13.72 13.35 -12.37
C ALA A 537 -12.57 13.88 -13.21
N SER A 538 -12.68 13.77 -14.52
CA SER A 538 -11.70 14.33 -15.44
C SER A 538 -12.37 14.90 -16.67
N GLY A 539 -11.71 15.86 -17.29
CA GLY A 539 -12.18 16.45 -18.52
C GLY A 539 -11.04 16.94 -19.40
N LEU A 540 -11.30 16.92 -20.70
CA LEU A 540 -10.42 17.43 -21.73
C LEU A 540 -11.25 18.22 -22.73
N LEU A 541 -10.80 19.44 -23.03
CA LEU A 541 -11.42 20.36 -23.97
C LEU A 541 -10.38 20.74 -25.02
N TRP A 542 -10.76 20.72 -26.30
CA TRP A 542 -9.90 21.11 -27.41
C TRP A 542 -10.67 22.02 -28.35
N TYR A 543 -10.08 23.17 -28.71
CA TYR A 543 -10.71 24.16 -29.57
C TYR A 543 -9.88 24.37 -30.85
N PRO A 544 -9.91 23.40 -31.79
CA PRO A 544 -9.19 23.50 -33.06
C PRO A 544 -9.63 24.72 -33.85
N GLU A 545 -8.64 25.51 -34.28
CA GLU A 545 -8.78 26.63 -35.23
C GLU A 545 -9.79 27.73 -34.85
N GLY A 546 -10.37 27.66 -33.65
CA GLY A 546 -11.39 28.58 -33.20
C GLY A 546 -12.79 28.29 -33.76
N GLU A 547 -13.04 27.11 -34.33
CA GLU A 547 -14.30 26.80 -35.01
C GLU A 547 -15.24 25.98 -34.13
N THR A 548 -14.88 24.73 -33.84
CA THR A 548 -15.71 23.78 -33.09
C THR A 548 -15.02 23.42 -31.78
N LEU A 549 -15.71 23.63 -30.64
CA LEU A 549 -15.24 23.13 -29.35
C LEU A 549 -15.52 21.63 -29.28
N LEU A 550 -14.49 20.82 -29.11
CA LEU A 550 -14.58 19.41 -28.80
C LEU A 550 -14.29 19.21 -27.31
N GLY A 551 -14.94 18.24 -26.68
CA GLY A 551 -14.71 18.01 -25.27
C GLY A 551 -15.27 16.70 -24.75
N ARG A 552 -14.62 16.13 -23.74
CA ARG A 552 -15.11 14.97 -22.99
C ARG A 552 -14.94 15.23 -21.51
N MET A 553 -15.96 14.92 -20.73
CA MET A 553 -15.92 14.93 -19.27
C MET A 553 -16.47 13.61 -18.76
N VAL A 554 -15.79 12.99 -17.82
CA VAL A 554 -16.20 11.74 -17.18
C VAL A 554 -16.10 11.85 -15.67
N PHE A 555 -16.93 11.10 -14.97
CA PHE A 555 -16.83 10.94 -13.52
C PHE A 555 -17.10 9.49 -13.12
N ALA A 556 -16.54 9.09 -11.99
CA ALA A 556 -16.86 7.84 -11.33
C ALA A 556 -16.83 8.00 -9.80
N SER A 557 -17.65 7.22 -9.11
CA SER A 557 -17.76 7.22 -7.67
C SER A 557 -18.12 5.84 -7.14
N SER A 558 -17.54 5.50 -6.00
CA SER A 558 -17.87 4.30 -5.22
C SER A 558 -18.28 4.73 -3.81
N LEU A 559 -19.49 4.33 -3.42
CA LEU A 559 -20.08 4.65 -2.12
C LEU A 559 -20.31 3.37 -1.31
N PRO A 560 -19.73 3.24 -0.10
CA PRO A 560 -20.00 2.13 0.80
C PRO A 560 -21.41 2.21 1.39
N VAL A 561 -22.14 1.10 1.33
CA VAL A 561 -23.46 0.97 1.97
C VAL A 561 -23.37 0.10 3.24
N GLU A 562 -22.63 -1.00 3.15
CA GLU A 562 -22.30 -1.92 4.25
C GLU A 562 -20.86 -2.44 4.05
N ASP A 563 -20.36 -3.32 4.92
CA ASP A 563 -19.00 -3.87 4.82
C ASP A 563 -18.68 -4.50 3.45
N ARG A 564 -19.69 -5.11 2.81
CA ARG A 564 -19.54 -5.87 1.55
C ARG A 564 -20.09 -5.16 0.31
N TRP A 565 -21.08 -4.29 0.47
CA TRP A 565 -21.85 -3.70 -0.64
C TRP A 565 -21.38 -2.30 -1.00
N ARG A 566 -21.29 -2.03 -2.30
CA ARG A 566 -20.90 -0.74 -2.87
C ARG A 566 -21.93 -0.31 -3.91
N ILE A 567 -22.30 0.97 -3.89
CA ILE A 567 -23.00 1.62 -4.99
C ILE A 567 -21.94 2.29 -5.86
N VAL A 568 -21.90 1.93 -7.13
CA VAL A 568 -21.00 2.50 -8.13
C VAL A 568 -21.80 3.42 -9.04
N LEU A 569 -21.35 4.65 -9.18
CA LEU A 569 -21.91 5.64 -10.09
C LEU A 569 -20.83 6.07 -11.05
N SER A 570 -21.09 6.06 -12.34
CA SER A 570 -20.16 6.64 -13.32
C SER A 570 -20.94 7.25 -14.47
N GLY A 571 -20.30 8.08 -15.27
CA GLY A 571 -20.97 8.71 -16.40
C GLY A 571 -20.08 9.72 -17.07
N GLY A 572 -20.62 10.35 -18.10
CA GLY A 572 -19.90 11.36 -18.83
C GLY A 572 -20.75 12.07 -19.88
N VAL A 573 -20.11 13.07 -20.49
CA VAL A 573 -20.61 13.83 -21.62
C VAL A 573 -19.48 14.03 -22.62
N GLU A 574 -19.82 13.97 -23.90
CA GLU A 574 -18.91 14.16 -25.01
C GLU A 574 -19.55 15.11 -26.02
N LYS A 575 -18.83 16.17 -26.37
CA LYS A 575 -19.10 17.06 -27.50
C LYS A 575 -18.09 16.72 -28.58
N GLY A 576 -18.60 16.18 -29.67
CA GLY A 576 -17.88 15.90 -30.90
C GLY A 576 -18.39 16.76 -32.06
N ASP A 577 -18.04 16.31 -33.25
CA ASP A 577 -18.53 16.81 -34.54
C ASP A 577 -18.72 15.64 -35.49
N SER A 578 -19.96 15.26 -35.78
CA SER A 578 -20.24 14.09 -36.63
C SER A 578 -20.04 14.34 -38.13
N SER A 579 -19.78 15.58 -38.54
CA SER A 579 -19.40 15.89 -39.93
C SER A 579 -18.01 15.35 -40.30
N ASN A 580 -17.16 15.15 -39.28
CA ASN A 580 -15.91 14.43 -39.38
C ASN A 580 -15.99 13.17 -38.48
N PRO A 581 -16.08 11.95 -39.06
CA PRO A 581 -16.16 10.73 -38.27
C PRO A 581 -15.04 10.57 -37.23
N ALA A 582 -13.84 11.10 -37.47
CA ALA A 582 -12.77 11.01 -36.51
C ALA A 582 -12.97 11.93 -35.28
N TRP A 583 -13.86 12.92 -35.36
CA TRP A 583 -14.19 13.89 -34.30
C TRP A 583 -15.56 13.66 -33.67
N ALA A 584 -16.33 12.71 -34.17
CA ALA A 584 -17.66 12.40 -33.66
C ALA A 584 -17.64 11.84 -32.24
N ALA A 585 -18.74 12.04 -31.52
CA ALA A 585 -18.97 11.34 -30.27
C ALA A 585 -19.46 9.91 -30.56
N TYR A 586 -18.87 8.92 -29.91
CA TYR A 586 -19.25 7.50 -30.08
C TYR A 586 -19.76 6.91 -28.78
N LEU A 587 -21.05 6.57 -28.73
CA LEU A 587 -21.65 5.95 -27.56
C LEU A 587 -21.62 4.42 -27.71
N GLY A 588 -20.68 3.76 -27.01
CA GLY A 588 -20.49 2.32 -27.15
C GLY A 588 -19.06 1.88 -26.85
N GLY A 589 -18.57 2.11 -25.64
CA GLY A 589 -17.24 1.69 -25.20
C GLY A 589 -17.23 1.06 -23.80
N TYR A 590 -16.04 0.71 -23.33
CA TYR A 590 -15.83 0.18 -21.98
C TYR A 590 -16.18 1.26 -20.93
N GLY A 591 -17.13 0.97 -20.04
CA GLY A 591 -17.65 1.93 -19.06
C GLY A 591 -18.78 2.83 -19.58
N GLU A 592 -19.19 2.64 -20.84
CA GLU A 592 -20.38 3.24 -21.46
C GLU A 592 -21.42 2.12 -21.69
N PHE A 593 -21.71 1.76 -22.94
CA PHE A 593 -22.62 0.66 -23.32
C PHE A 593 -21.82 -0.54 -23.82
N LEU A 594 -21.69 -1.58 -22.98
CA LEU A 594 -20.85 -2.73 -23.29
C LEU A 594 -21.41 -3.55 -24.46
N SER A 595 -22.73 -3.69 -24.58
CA SER A 595 -23.42 -4.39 -25.68
C SER A 595 -23.20 -3.76 -27.06
N ARG A 596 -22.72 -2.51 -27.09
CA ARG A 596 -22.50 -1.73 -28.31
C ARG A 596 -21.03 -1.49 -28.63
N MET A 597 -20.13 -2.13 -27.89
CA MET A 597 -18.68 -1.97 -28.11
C MET A 597 -18.25 -2.27 -29.56
N GLY A 598 -18.84 -3.28 -30.20
CA GLY A 598 -18.55 -3.59 -31.61
C GLY A 598 -19.26 -2.66 -32.63
N HIS A 599 -20.36 -2.01 -32.21
CA HIS A 599 -21.21 -1.18 -33.06
C HIS A 599 -21.70 0.05 -32.28
N PRO A 600 -20.82 1.03 -32.02
CA PRO A 600 -21.20 2.22 -31.26
C PRO A 600 -22.20 3.09 -32.03
N VAL A 601 -22.91 3.96 -31.32
CA VAL A 601 -23.76 4.98 -31.96
C VAL A 601 -22.94 6.26 -32.17
N MET A 602 -22.85 6.72 -33.42
CA MET A 602 -22.16 7.96 -33.79
C MET A 602 -23.10 9.15 -33.64
N ALA A 603 -22.63 10.25 -33.05
CA ALA A 603 -23.41 11.46 -32.82
C ALA A 603 -22.53 12.71 -32.79
N ASP A 604 -23.14 13.90 -32.88
CA ASP A 604 -22.43 15.14 -32.57
C ASP A 604 -22.13 15.20 -31.08
N ASN A 605 -23.11 14.85 -30.24
CA ASN A 605 -23.00 14.93 -28.80
C ASN A 605 -23.51 13.64 -28.15
N ALA A 606 -22.92 13.24 -27.03
CA ALA A 606 -23.34 12.06 -26.28
C ALA A 606 -23.30 12.33 -24.77
N ALA A 607 -24.21 11.71 -24.03
CA ALA A 607 -24.19 11.73 -22.57
C ALA A 607 -24.65 10.38 -22.02
N TRP A 608 -24.07 9.94 -20.91
CA TRP A 608 -24.44 8.67 -20.28
C TRP A 608 -24.24 8.69 -18.77
N VAL A 609 -24.99 7.85 -18.08
CA VAL A 609 -24.86 7.56 -16.66
C VAL A 609 -25.04 6.06 -16.46
N ARG A 610 -24.17 5.50 -15.63
CA ARG A 610 -24.18 4.13 -15.15
C ARG A 610 -24.39 4.13 -13.64
N VAL A 611 -25.29 3.25 -13.20
CA VAL A 611 -25.56 2.99 -11.78
C VAL A 611 -25.41 1.49 -11.55
N GLY A 612 -24.61 1.10 -10.58
CA GLY A 612 -24.35 -0.29 -10.25
C GLY A 612 -24.36 -0.55 -8.74
N VAL A 613 -24.68 -1.78 -8.37
CA VAL A 613 -24.51 -2.33 -7.03
C VAL A 613 -23.56 -3.50 -7.13
N ARG A 614 -22.46 -3.43 -6.39
CA ARG A 614 -21.38 -4.42 -6.39
C ARG A 614 -21.20 -5.00 -4.99
N SER A 615 -20.87 -6.28 -4.91
CA SER A 615 -20.50 -6.93 -3.65
C SER A 615 -19.14 -7.60 -3.77
N ALA A 616 -18.28 -7.47 -2.77
CA ALA A 616 -17.06 -8.28 -2.67
C ALA A 616 -17.37 -9.62 -1.99
N LEU A 617 -17.74 -10.65 -2.77
CA LEU A 617 -18.14 -11.97 -2.22
C LEU A 617 -16.96 -12.74 -1.61
N VAL A 618 -15.82 -12.70 -2.29
CA VAL A 618 -14.58 -13.34 -1.82
C VAL A 618 -13.47 -12.33 -1.91
N ARG A 619 -12.74 -12.18 -0.79
CA ARG A 619 -11.51 -11.40 -0.71
C ARG A 619 -10.39 -12.35 -0.33
N GLY A 620 -9.35 -12.41 -1.14
CA GLY A 620 -8.16 -13.20 -0.87
C GLY A 620 -6.92 -12.51 -1.42
N TRP A 621 -5.74 -13.03 -1.09
CA TRP A 621 -4.47 -12.49 -1.57
C TRP A 621 -4.33 -12.59 -3.11
N TRP A 622 -5.06 -13.52 -3.75
CA TRP A 622 -5.03 -13.76 -5.20
C TRP A 622 -5.90 -12.77 -5.99
N GLY A 623 -6.77 -12.00 -5.34
CA GLY A 623 -7.69 -11.09 -6.00
C GLY A 623 -9.05 -11.03 -5.32
N ARG A 624 -10.02 -10.47 -6.03
CA ARG A 624 -11.41 -10.34 -5.56
C ARG A 624 -12.36 -11.01 -6.54
N LEU A 625 -13.49 -11.45 -6.01
CA LEU A 625 -14.62 -11.88 -6.81
C LEU A 625 -15.80 -10.94 -6.53
N GLU A 626 -16.15 -10.16 -7.54
CA GLU A 626 -17.03 -9.01 -7.43
C GLU A 626 -18.22 -9.13 -8.40
N PRO A 627 -19.33 -9.79 -8.01
CA PRO A 627 -20.57 -9.66 -8.73
C PRO A 627 -21.06 -8.20 -8.71
N GLU A 628 -21.63 -7.79 -9.83
CA GLU A 628 -22.20 -6.47 -10.03
C GLU A 628 -23.52 -6.58 -10.79
N LEU A 629 -24.54 -5.89 -10.31
CA LEU A 629 -25.75 -5.60 -11.07
C LEU A 629 -25.73 -4.13 -11.44
N PHE A 630 -25.93 -3.79 -12.70
CA PHE A 630 -25.85 -2.40 -13.15
C PHE A 630 -26.87 -2.08 -14.23
N GLY A 631 -27.14 -0.79 -14.39
CA GLY A 631 -27.87 -0.21 -15.50
C GLY A 631 -27.14 1.01 -16.04
N VAL A 632 -27.21 1.21 -17.35
CA VAL A 632 -26.65 2.34 -18.08
C VAL A 632 -27.78 3.00 -18.85
N PHE A 633 -27.84 4.32 -18.82
CA PHE A 633 -28.78 5.14 -19.58
C PHE A 633 -28.01 6.25 -20.27
N GLY A 634 -28.39 6.60 -21.50
CA GLY A 634 -27.67 7.59 -22.28
C GLY A 634 -28.43 8.10 -23.48
N TYR A 635 -27.89 9.17 -24.06
CA TYR A 635 -28.46 9.88 -25.19
C TYR A 635 -27.38 10.11 -26.25
N ALA A 636 -27.71 9.82 -27.50
CA ALA A 636 -27.08 10.43 -28.66
C ALA A 636 -27.86 11.70 -29.03
N MET A 637 -27.15 12.74 -29.40
CA MET A 637 -27.69 14.08 -29.63
C MET A 637 -27.05 14.72 -30.86
N ASP A 638 -27.81 15.59 -31.53
CA ASP A 638 -27.29 16.46 -32.59
C ASP A 638 -26.53 17.65 -32.01
N ASP A 639 -25.93 18.48 -32.87
CA ASP A 639 -25.15 19.65 -32.48
C ASP A 639 -25.93 20.67 -31.63
N SER A 640 -27.27 20.71 -31.76
CA SER A 640 -28.16 21.54 -30.93
C SER A 640 -28.46 20.97 -29.55
N TRP A 641 -27.85 19.83 -29.21
CA TRP A 641 -28.14 19.02 -28.02
C TRP A 641 -29.57 18.45 -27.99
N SER A 642 -30.22 18.36 -29.15
CA SER A 642 -31.51 17.69 -29.27
C SER A 642 -31.30 16.18 -29.35
N ARG A 643 -32.09 15.42 -28.60
CA ARG A 643 -31.97 13.95 -28.54
C ARG A 643 -32.33 13.33 -29.88
N THR A 644 -31.40 12.58 -30.44
CA THR A 644 -31.61 11.81 -31.67
C THR A 644 -31.89 10.34 -31.38
N GLN A 645 -31.27 9.79 -30.32
CA GLN A 645 -31.50 8.42 -29.87
C GLN A 645 -31.38 8.32 -28.35
N GLU A 646 -32.27 7.53 -27.73
CA GLU A 646 -32.21 7.19 -26.31
C GLU A 646 -31.76 5.73 -26.18
N LEU A 647 -30.80 5.45 -25.29
CA LEU A 647 -30.23 4.13 -25.11
C LEU A 647 -30.31 3.71 -23.64
N TRP A 648 -30.55 2.42 -23.41
CA TRP A 648 -30.45 1.83 -22.08
C TRP A 648 -29.91 0.40 -22.14
N GLU A 649 -29.17 0.01 -21.11
CA GLU A 649 -28.63 -1.34 -20.94
C GLU A 649 -28.74 -1.72 -19.47
N ILE A 650 -29.12 -2.96 -19.17
CA ILE A 650 -28.99 -3.55 -17.85
C ILE A 650 -28.08 -4.76 -17.94
N GLY A 651 -27.28 -4.98 -16.91
CA GLY A 651 -26.28 -6.03 -16.92
C GLY A 651 -26.06 -6.66 -15.55
N ILE A 652 -25.77 -7.96 -15.58
CA ILE A 652 -25.13 -8.66 -14.47
C ILE A 652 -23.72 -9.04 -14.90
N GLY A 653 -22.74 -8.66 -14.08
CA GLY A 653 -21.33 -8.92 -14.30
C GLY A 653 -20.70 -9.67 -13.13
N LEU A 654 -19.68 -10.46 -13.43
CA LEU A 654 -18.76 -11.02 -12.47
C LEU A 654 -17.36 -10.53 -12.81
N ASN A 655 -16.85 -9.63 -11.98
CA ASN A 655 -15.50 -9.09 -12.13
C ASN A 655 -14.54 -9.87 -11.23
N ILE A 656 -13.40 -10.27 -11.78
CA ILE A 656 -12.33 -10.98 -11.08
C ILE A 656 -11.05 -10.17 -11.25
N PRO A 657 -10.92 -9.02 -10.57
CA PRO A 657 -9.68 -8.27 -10.57
C PRO A 657 -8.64 -9.07 -9.79
N ASN A 658 -7.54 -9.43 -10.44
CA ASN A 658 -6.41 -10.07 -9.81
C ASN A 658 -5.10 -9.34 -10.18
N ARG A 659 -3.97 -9.84 -9.66
CA ARG A 659 -2.65 -9.24 -9.88
C ARG A 659 -1.99 -9.60 -11.21
N LEU A 660 -2.53 -10.55 -11.95
CA LEU A 660 -1.97 -11.09 -13.18
C LEU A 660 -2.80 -10.68 -14.41
N ILE A 661 -4.12 -10.86 -14.35
CA ILE A 661 -5.08 -10.70 -15.44
C ILE A 661 -6.43 -10.26 -14.85
N ASP A 662 -6.94 -9.10 -15.28
CA ASP A 662 -8.32 -8.71 -14.98
C ASP A 662 -9.28 -9.49 -15.89
N LEU A 663 -10.23 -10.23 -15.30
CA LEU A 663 -11.24 -10.98 -16.05
C LEU A 663 -12.63 -10.46 -15.68
N SER A 664 -13.49 -10.26 -16.68
CA SER A 664 -14.91 -9.94 -16.47
C SER A 664 -15.77 -10.85 -17.35
N VAL A 665 -16.87 -11.34 -16.81
CA VAL A 665 -17.91 -12.07 -17.56
C VAL A 665 -19.25 -11.42 -17.28
N PHE A 666 -20.07 -11.22 -18.30
CA PHE A 666 -21.32 -10.46 -18.16
C PHE A 666 -22.42 -10.95 -19.08
N ALA A 667 -23.66 -10.72 -18.65
CA ALA A 667 -24.87 -10.86 -19.45
C ALA A 667 -25.62 -9.53 -19.44
N LEU A 668 -25.97 -9.05 -20.62
CA LEU A 668 -26.55 -7.73 -20.85
C LEU A 668 -27.89 -7.88 -21.57
N TYR A 669 -28.85 -7.03 -21.22
CA TYR A 669 -30.11 -6.84 -21.93
C TYR A 669 -30.28 -5.35 -22.19
N ASP A 670 -30.64 -4.97 -23.42
CA ASP A 670 -30.65 -3.56 -23.84
C ASP A 670 -31.95 -3.15 -24.55
N ASP A 671 -31.99 -1.90 -24.99
CA ASP A 671 -33.10 -1.25 -25.69
C ASP A 671 -33.47 -1.87 -27.05
N ARG A 672 -32.69 -2.84 -27.55
CA ARG A 672 -33.00 -3.61 -28.78
C ARG A 672 -33.79 -4.89 -28.49
N ASP A 673 -34.17 -5.12 -27.24
CA ASP A 673 -34.81 -6.35 -26.75
C ASP A 673 -33.96 -7.61 -27.00
N ASP A 674 -32.63 -7.49 -26.95
CA ASP A 674 -31.68 -8.58 -27.21
C ASP A 674 -30.76 -8.86 -26.02
N TRP A 675 -30.29 -10.10 -25.93
CA TRP A 675 -29.34 -10.56 -24.92
C TRP A 675 -27.93 -10.66 -25.48
N THR A 676 -26.99 -9.95 -24.85
CA THR A 676 -25.56 -10.04 -25.15
C THR A 676 -24.83 -10.76 -24.02
N PHE A 677 -24.12 -11.85 -24.35
CA PHE A 677 -23.25 -12.56 -23.41
C PHE A 677 -21.80 -12.33 -23.76
N GLY A 678 -21.03 -11.84 -22.80
CA GLY A 678 -19.66 -11.40 -23.05
C GLY A 678 -18.66 -11.77 -21.97
N PHE A 679 -17.41 -11.71 -22.37
CA PHE A 679 -16.27 -11.70 -21.48
C PHE A 679 -15.24 -10.67 -21.95
N SER A 680 -14.46 -10.16 -21.01
CA SER A 680 -13.28 -9.37 -21.31
C SER A 680 -12.09 -9.82 -20.46
N VAL A 681 -10.92 -9.87 -21.07
CA VAL A 681 -9.64 -10.16 -20.43
C VAL A 681 -8.76 -8.92 -20.58
N GLY A 682 -8.28 -8.36 -19.48
CA GLY A 682 -7.59 -7.07 -19.42
C GLY A 682 -8.54 -5.87 -19.37
N LYS A 683 -8.02 -4.68 -19.69
CA LYS A 683 -8.80 -3.46 -19.97
C LYS A 683 -8.43 -2.97 -21.36
N PRO A 684 -9.33 -2.38 -22.17
CA PRO A 684 -9.00 -1.84 -23.50
C PRO A 684 -8.20 -0.52 -23.41
N PRO A 685 -7.42 -0.16 -24.44
CA PRO A 685 -6.67 1.09 -24.51
C PRO A 685 -7.63 2.08 -25.20
N VAL A 686 -8.54 2.68 -24.45
CA VAL A 686 -9.61 3.45 -25.07
C VAL A 686 -9.03 4.62 -25.90
N SER A 687 -9.36 4.72 -27.19
CA SER A 687 -9.89 5.96 -27.79
C SER A 687 -10.33 5.87 -29.26
N TYR A 688 -11.36 6.65 -29.58
CA TYR A 688 -11.97 6.78 -30.91
C TYR A 688 -11.98 8.25 -31.42
N GLY A 689 -11.40 9.20 -30.67
CA GLY A 689 -11.59 10.63 -30.89
C GLY A 689 -10.47 11.49 -30.27
N PRO A 690 -10.31 12.76 -30.68
CA PRO A 690 -9.18 13.62 -30.27
C PRO A 690 -9.26 14.08 -28.80
N VAL A 691 -10.44 13.93 -28.19
CA VAL A 691 -10.72 14.20 -26.77
C VAL A 691 -10.86 12.91 -25.95
N ARG A 692 -10.48 11.78 -26.55
CA ARG A 692 -10.22 10.51 -25.89
C ARG A 692 -8.70 10.29 -26.00
N PRO A 693 -7.88 10.95 -25.16
CA PRO A 693 -6.44 10.76 -25.21
C PRO A 693 -6.07 9.34 -24.77
#